data_AF-A3SRW8-F1
#
_entry.id   AF-A3SRW8-F1
#
_cell.length_a   1.000
_cell.length_b   1.000
_cell.length_c   1.000
_cell.angle_alpha   90.00
_cell.angle_beta   90.00
_cell.angle_gamma   90.00
#
_symmetry.space_group_name_H-M   'P 1'
#
loop_
_entity.id
_entity.type
_entity.pdbx_description
1 polymer ?
#
loop_
_entity_poly.entity_id
_entity_poly.type
_entity_poly.pdbx_seq_one_letter_code
_entity_poly.pdbx_strand_id
1 'polypeptide(L)'
;MSGLDCAEEVAILNKVVGPKIGGAEHLAFDVINGRMTILDSAKSVSNGEIAELVASTGMTAKPWDAENASVDQAAHLARQRLFTALSGGFWAAGFLWHIIETGMGGALGLFAGHGEAPMPLVEAGLFAVAILFGVWLVAPKAWSSARRLSPDMNLLMVIAVAGAISLGEFFEAATVAFFFSLSLFLESWSVGRARNAVSALLDLAPPTARILYDDGSEADVPASAVAINARFVVRGGDRIPLDGEVVDGAGAVDQAPITGESALVPKERGDEVYAGTINGEGTLTVRATKAASDTVLAKIIRMVGDAHARRAPVEQWVAKFARIYTPIVMALAIAIALLPPLIFGGAWDYWFYNALVLLVIACPCALVISTPVSIVAALTASARAGVLIKGGAYVEAPGKTTALAMDKTGTITMGEPEVAAVHPLGKASAQDLMTLAAGLEARSSHPLARAILARAEADGIKVSAAEDTRTVPGRGLEGRTDGRSIWLGSDRFAEEKGFGDAIPKDLRDRIEGAGSTLVAVGDDTGVTGILELRDRIRPDAKGIVAQLHAQGVKTIVMLTGDNERTARAVAAEVGIDEVRAELLPEDKVTAIEELVETHDMVAMIGDGVNDAPAMARAHYAIAMGAVGSDAAIETADIALMTDDLGKVPWLIGHSRRTMSIIHQNIGISLATKGVFVVATAFGVASMWGAIAADVGVSLLVVANALRLLNSQEAKAPPSGGEQVGEGLAKGALAHGH
;
A
#
# COMPACT_ATOMS: atom_id res chain seq x y z
N MET A 1 14.23 19.76 0.20
CA MET A 1 14.64 20.43 1.46
C MET A 1 15.83 19.68 2.02
N SER A 2 16.81 20.39 2.58
CA SER A 2 17.90 19.75 3.32
C SER A 2 17.59 19.82 4.81
N GLY A 3 17.66 18.68 5.50
CA GLY A 3 17.41 18.56 6.93
C GLY A 3 15.99 18.12 7.32
N LEU A 4 15.09 17.89 6.35
CA LEU A 4 13.79 17.26 6.57
C LEU A 4 13.99 15.74 6.57
N ASP A 5 14.37 15.19 7.73
CA ASP A 5 14.92 13.82 7.81
C ASP A 5 14.04 12.87 8.65
N CYS A 6 13.20 13.41 9.53
CA CYS A 6 12.32 12.63 10.40
C CYS A 6 10.94 13.30 10.63
N ALA A 7 10.09 12.60 11.39
CA ALA A 7 8.75 13.07 11.73
C ALA A 7 8.75 14.35 12.58
N GLU A 8 9.83 14.62 13.30
CA GLU A 8 9.96 15.80 14.15
C GLU A 8 10.17 17.06 13.33
N GLU A 9 10.95 17.04 12.25
CA GLU A 9 11.06 18.22 11.37
C GLU A 9 9.76 18.56 10.67
N VAL A 10 8.96 17.54 10.31
CA VAL A 10 7.60 17.77 9.81
C VAL A 10 6.74 18.46 10.86
N ALA A 11 6.82 18.05 12.12
CA ALA A 11 6.08 18.71 13.20
C ALA A 11 6.52 20.17 13.39
N ILE A 12 7.82 20.46 13.26
CA ILE A 12 8.37 21.82 13.31
C ILE A 12 7.85 22.66 12.13
N LEU A 13 7.89 22.13 10.91
CA LEU A 13 7.40 22.82 9.72
C LEU A 13 5.89 23.07 9.77
N ASN A 14 5.11 22.11 10.27
CA ASN A 14 3.67 22.31 10.51
C ASN A 14 3.39 23.49 11.46
N LYS A 15 4.23 23.68 12.47
CA LYS A 15 4.09 24.77 13.45
C LYS A 15 4.54 26.12 12.90
N VAL A 16 5.55 26.15 12.03
CA VAL A 16 6.17 27.39 11.52
C VAL A 16 5.54 27.85 10.20
N VAL A 17 5.31 26.92 9.27
CA VAL A 17 4.75 27.21 7.93
C VAL A 17 3.22 27.16 7.96
N GLY A 18 2.63 26.17 8.65
CA GLY A 18 1.18 25.93 8.67
C GLY A 18 0.33 27.18 8.96
N PRO A 19 0.57 27.92 10.07
CA PRO A 19 -0.21 29.12 10.39
C PRO A 19 -0.18 30.19 9.29
N LYS A 20 0.91 30.27 8.51
CA LYS A 20 1.09 31.29 7.48
C LYS A 20 0.31 30.98 6.21
N ILE A 21 0.14 29.70 5.91
CA ILE A 21 -0.56 29.23 4.70
C ILE A 21 -2.02 28.85 4.96
N GLY A 22 -2.54 29.08 6.18
CA GLY A 22 -3.94 28.85 6.52
C GLY A 22 -4.22 27.58 7.34
N GLY A 23 -3.22 26.76 7.66
CA GLY A 23 -3.39 25.51 8.40
C GLY A 23 -2.27 24.49 8.11
N ALA A 24 -2.08 23.53 9.00
CA ALA A 24 -1.11 22.43 8.82
C ALA A 24 -1.63 21.35 7.85
N GLU A 25 -2.95 21.22 7.73
CA GLU A 25 -3.68 20.37 6.80
C GLU A 25 -3.41 20.70 5.32
N HIS A 26 -2.90 21.91 5.06
CA HIS A 26 -2.50 22.35 3.72
C HIS A 26 -1.04 22.01 3.37
N LEU A 27 -0.32 21.34 4.28
CA LEU A 27 1.03 20.85 4.06
C LEU A 27 1.02 19.33 3.93
N ALA A 28 1.53 18.85 2.81
CA ALA A 28 1.91 17.45 2.65
C ALA A 28 3.43 17.35 2.72
N PHE A 29 3.93 16.35 3.43
CA PHE A 29 5.37 16.12 3.57
C PHE A 29 5.72 14.74 3.03
N ASP A 30 6.76 14.75 2.24
CA ASP A 30 7.46 13.56 1.82
C ASP A 30 8.87 13.66 2.40
N VAL A 31 9.00 13.17 3.63
CA VAL A 31 10.27 13.11 4.37
C VAL A 31 11.30 12.30 3.60
N ILE A 32 10.85 11.35 2.79
CA ILE A 32 11.71 10.48 1.99
C ILE A 32 12.41 11.30 0.91
N ASN A 33 11.70 12.16 0.19
CA ASN A 33 12.30 13.04 -0.81
C ASN A 33 12.80 14.38 -0.23
N GLY A 34 12.72 14.56 1.08
CA GLY A 34 12.91 15.86 1.71
C GLY A 34 11.99 16.93 1.09
N ARG A 35 10.80 16.55 0.62
CA ARG A 35 9.88 17.43 -0.09
C ARG A 35 8.76 17.87 0.85
N MET A 36 8.47 19.17 0.81
CA MET A 36 7.27 19.75 1.40
C MET A 36 6.42 20.27 0.25
N THR A 37 5.19 19.78 0.17
CA THR A 37 4.19 20.19 -0.81
C THR A 37 3.17 21.08 -0.13
N ILE A 38 2.92 22.25 -0.71
CA ILE A 38 1.85 23.14 -0.30
C ILE A 38 0.66 22.80 -1.20
N LEU A 39 -0.46 22.39 -0.60
CA LEU A 39 -1.66 21.97 -1.33
C LEU A 39 -2.37 23.19 -1.94
N ASP A 40 -3.10 23.00 -3.04
CA ASP A 40 -3.84 24.09 -3.73
C ASP A 40 -4.90 24.76 -2.85
N SER A 41 -5.31 24.10 -1.76
CA SER A 41 -6.22 24.65 -0.75
C SER A 41 -5.57 25.67 0.18
N ALA A 42 -4.26 25.90 0.09
CA ALA A 42 -3.49 26.82 0.93
C ALA A 42 -3.65 28.29 0.50
N LYS A 43 -3.38 29.21 1.44
CA LYS A 43 -3.18 30.63 1.13
C LYS A 43 -1.90 30.80 0.32
N SER A 44 -1.96 31.62 -0.74
CA SER A 44 -0.82 31.94 -1.58
C SER A 44 0.27 32.70 -0.79
N VAL A 45 1.47 32.14 -0.73
CA VAL A 45 2.66 32.70 -0.09
C VAL A 45 3.84 32.58 -1.07
N SER A 46 4.73 33.58 -1.09
CA SER A 46 5.86 33.58 -2.03
C SER A 46 6.90 32.51 -1.69
N ASN A 47 7.58 31.97 -2.71
CA ASN A 47 8.64 30.97 -2.52
C ASN A 47 9.79 31.49 -1.63
N GLY A 48 10.10 32.79 -1.70
CA GLY A 48 11.12 33.42 -0.85
C GLY A 48 10.73 33.44 0.63
N GLU A 49 9.48 33.80 0.94
CA GLU A 49 8.96 33.80 2.30
C GLU A 49 8.88 32.39 2.88
N ILE A 50 8.52 31.39 2.07
CA ILE A 50 8.58 29.98 2.46
C ILE A 50 10.03 29.56 2.78
N ALA A 51 11.00 29.93 1.94
CA ALA A 51 12.39 29.60 2.17
C ALA A 51 12.95 30.22 3.47
N GLU A 52 12.56 31.46 3.80
CA GLU A 52 12.92 32.12 5.06
C GLU A 52 12.28 31.43 6.28
N LEU A 53 10.99 31.08 6.20
CA LEU A 53 10.30 30.33 7.25
C LEU A 53 10.98 28.99 7.51
N VAL A 54 11.37 28.27 6.46
CA VAL A 54 12.11 27.01 6.57
C VAL A 54 13.50 27.26 7.16
N ALA A 55 14.23 28.28 6.71
CA ALA A 55 15.54 28.65 7.26
C ALA A 55 15.49 28.93 8.76
N SER A 56 14.39 29.52 9.25
CA SER A 56 14.19 29.76 10.69
C SER A 56 14.18 28.46 11.52
N THR A 57 13.95 27.31 10.89
CA THR A 57 13.94 25.98 11.51
C THR A 57 15.31 25.30 11.59
N GLY A 58 16.34 25.88 10.98
CA GLY A 58 17.64 25.24 10.80
C GLY A 58 17.71 24.31 9.58
N MET A 59 16.63 24.24 8.78
CA MET A 59 16.56 23.52 7.51
C MET A 59 16.76 24.48 6.32
N THR A 60 17.01 23.94 5.13
CA THR A 60 17.06 24.75 3.89
C THR A 60 16.09 24.24 2.84
N ALA A 61 15.47 25.15 2.09
CA ALA A 61 14.53 24.83 1.02
C ALA A 61 15.03 25.37 -0.33
N LYS A 62 14.77 24.61 -1.39
CA LYS A 62 14.87 25.04 -2.79
C LYS A 62 13.61 24.57 -3.54
N PRO A 63 13.22 25.22 -4.64
CA PRO A 63 12.15 24.73 -5.51
C PRO A 63 12.37 23.26 -5.89
N TRP A 64 11.28 22.49 -5.96
CA TRP A 64 11.35 21.07 -6.27
C TRP A 64 11.71 20.84 -7.74
N ASP A 65 12.62 19.89 -7.97
CA ASP A 65 13.02 19.41 -9.28
C ASP A 65 13.10 17.88 -9.22
N ALA A 66 12.28 17.19 -10.02
CA ALA A 66 12.14 15.74 -9.98
C ALA A 66 13.38 15.02 -10.51
N GLU A 67 14.13 15.62 -11.45
CA GLU A 67 15.31 14.98 -12.05
C GLU A 67 16.49 14.92 -11.07
N ASN A 68 16.64 15.96 -10.25
CA ASN A 68 17.77 16.12 -9.32
C ASN A 68 17.49 15.58 -7.90
N ALA A 69 16.25 15.22 -7.60
CA ALA A 69 15.82 14.80 -6.27
C ALA A 69 16.60 13.59 -5.71
N SER A 70 16.83 12.57 -6.56
CA SER A 70 17.57 11.37 -6.16
C SER A 70 19.05 11.66 -5.87
N VAL A 71 19.65 12.57 -6.65
CA VAL A 71 21.04 13.01 -6.52
C VAL A 71 21.25 13.82 -5.25
N ASP A 72 20.34 14.77 -4.96
CA ASP A 72 20.38 15.59 -3.74
C ASP A 72 20.32 14.71 -2.47
N GLN A 73 19.45 13.70 -2.48
CA GLN A 73 19.30 12.80 -1.34
C GLN A 73 20.52 11.89 -1.15
N ALA A 74 21.06 11.35 -2.24
CA ALA A 74 22.28 10.55 -2.19
C ALA A 74 23.46 11.37 -1.64
N ALA A 75 23.57 12.64 -2.02
CA ALA A 75 24.57 13.56 -1.48
C ALA A 75 24.38 13.83 0.03
N HIS A 76 23.13 13.99 0.49
CA HIS A 76 22.81 14.16 1.92
C HIS A 76 23.16 12.92 2.75
N LEU A 77 22.78 11.73 2.29
CA LEU A 77 23.14 10.44 2.91
C LEU A 77 24.66 10.23 2.95
N ALA A 78 25.37 10.56 1.86
CA ALA A 78 26.83 10.49 1.81
C ALA A 78 27.49 11.44 2.82
N ARG A 79 26.94 12.64 2.99
CA ARG A 79 27.40 13.60 4.00
C ARG A 79 27.16 13.06 5.41
N GLN A 80 25.95 12.60 5.75
CA GLN A 80 25.66 12.01 7.07
C GLN A 80 26.59 10.83 7.38
N ARG A 81 26.80 9.94 6.40
CA ARG A 81 27.73 8.81 6.51
C ARG A 81 29.16 9.27 6.80
N LEU A 82 29.65 10.28 6.09
CA LEU A 82 31.00 10.81 6.27
C LEU A 82 31.20 11.39 7.69
N PHE A 83 30.30 12.26 8.15
CA PHE A 83 30.39 12.87 9.48
C PHE A 83 30.28 11.81 10.59
N THR A 84 29.38 10.84 10.44
CA THR A 84 29.23 9.72 11.38
C THR A 84 30.49 8.85 11.41
N ALA A 85 31.07 8.53 10.24
CA ALA A 85 32.28 7.74 10.14
C ALA A 85 33.50 8.46 10.73
N LEU A 86 33.60 9.78 10.54
CA LEU A 86 34.65 10.60 11.16
C LEU A 86 34.48 10.62 12.69
N SER A 87 33.27 10.88 13.18
CA SER A 87 32.97 10.86 14.63
C SER A 87 33.33 9.51 15.26
N GLY A 88 32.90 8.39 14.66
CA GLY A 88 33.22 7.04 15.12
C GLY A 88 34.71 6.70 15.01
N GLY A 89 35.39 7.15 13.96
CA GLY A 89 36.82 6.94 13.78
C GLY A 89 37.66 7.64 14.84
N PHE A 90 37.36 8.90 15.15
CA PHE A 90 38.04 9.64 16.22
C PHE A 90 37.69 9.12 17.62
N TRP A 91 36.44 8.71 17.84
CA TRP A 91 36.03 8.04 19.08
C TRP A 91 36.81 6.72 19.29
N ALA A 92 36.89 5.88 18.26
CA ALA A 92 37.65 4.62 18.32
C ALA A 92 39.15 4.86 18.51
N ALA A 93 39.71 5.89 17.88
CA ALA A 93 41.11 6.27 18.07
C ALA A 93 41.41 6.74 19.50
N GLY A 94 40.53 7.57 20.09
CA GLY A 94 40.64 8.00 21.49
C GLY A 94 40.53 6.81 22.46
N PHE A 95 39.57 5.92 22.23
CA PHE A 95 39.38 4.71 23.03
C PHE A 95 40.57 3.73 22.92
N LEU A 96 41.12 3.54 21.71
CA LEU A 96 42.30 2.70 21.50
C LEU A 96 43.55 3.30 22.16
N TRP A 97 43.72 4.62 22.07
CA TRP A 97 44.79 5.33 22.77
C TRP A 97 44.70 5.10 24.28
N HIS A 98 43.50 5.24 24.85
CA HIS A 98 43.27 4.97 26.25
C HIS A 98 43.65 3.52 26.64
N ILE A 99 43.24 2.52 25.84
CA ILE A 99 43.61 1.11 26.07
C ILE A 99 45.14 0.93 26.05
N ILE A 100 45.84 1.60 25.14
CA ILE A 100 47.31 1.50 25.04
C ILE A 100 47.98 2.08 26.28
N GLU A 101 47.43 3.16 26.83
CA GLU A 101 48.02 3.89 27.96
C GLU A 101 47.69 3.28 29.33
N THR A 102 46.44 2.83 29.53
CA THR A 102 45.93 2.36 30.83
C THR A 102 45.70 0.84 30.88
N GLY A 103 45.84 0.15 29.76
CA GLY A 103 45.54 -1.27 29.62
C GLY A 103 44.04 -1.60 29.62
N MET A 104 43.71 -2.89 29.49
CA MET A 104 42.32 -3.34 29.41
C MET A 104 41.51 -3.09 30.69
N GLY A 105 42.18 -2.99 31.85
CA GLY A 105 41.56 -2.65 33.12
C GLY A 105 41.16 -1.17 33.24
N GLY A 106 41.98 -0.25 32.72
CA GLY A 106 41.63 1.18 32.67
C GLY A 106 40.51 1.47 31.68
N ALA A 107 40.46 0.74 30.56
CA ALA A 107 39.34 0.80 29.62
C ALA A 107 38.00 0.38 30.24
N LEU A 108 37.99 -0.61 31.14
CA LEU A 108 36.79 -0.96 31.91
C LEU A 108 36.44 0.13 32.95
N GLY A 109 37.44 0.86 33.44
CA GLY A 109 37.28 2.03 34.32
C GLY A 109 36.55 3.20 33.66
N LEU A 110 36.79 3.46 32.37
CA LEU A 110 36.02 4.47 31.60
C LEU A 110 34.53 4.15 31.52
N PHE A 111 34.15 2.87 31.53
CA PHE A 111 32.76 2.44 31.48
C PHE A 111 32.08 2.34 32.85
N ALA A 112 32.87 2.27 33.94
CA ALA A 112 32.36 2.13 35.31
C ALA A 112 31.92 3.46 35.94
N GLY A 113 32.27 4.60 35.33
CA GLY A 113 31.95 5.94 35.84
C GLY A 113 32.78 6.34 37.06
N HIS A 114 33.06 7.65 37.19
CA HIS A 114 33.77 8.26 38.34
C HIS A 114 35.24 7.83 38.53
N GLY A 115 36.01 7.74 37.46
CA GLY A 115 37.46 7.69 37.59
C GLY A 115 38.05 9.10 37.73
N GLU A 116 38.66 9.44 38.87
CA GLU A 116 39.51 10.64 39.03
C GLU A 116 40.80 10.62 38.18
N ALA A 117 40.94 9.65 37.27
CA ALA A 117 42.11 9.49 36.44
C ALA A 117 42.19 10.66 35.44
N PRO A 118 43.22 11.52 35.52
CA PRO A 118 43.35 12.65 34.61
C PRO A 118 43.49 12.15 33.18
N MET A 119 42.58 12.61 32.30
CA MET A 119 42.58 12.25 30.89
C MET A 119 43.74 12.98 30.17
N PRO A 120 44.64 12.25 29.48
CA PRO A 120 45.69 12.84 28.66
C PRO A 120 45.14 13.82 27.62
N LEU A 121 45.87 14.92 27.37
CA LEU A 121 45.48 15.96 26.41
C LEU A 121 45.24 15.43 24.99
N VAL A 122 45.98 14.38 24.59
CA VAL A 122 45.82 13.74 23.28
C VAL A 122 44.50 12.99 23.20
N GLU A 123 44.14 12.26 24.25
CA GLU A 123 42.88 11.52 24.36
C GLU A 123 41.68 12.48 24.35
N ALA A 124 41.72 13.53 25.19
CA ALA A 124 40.70 14.56 25.23
C ALA A 124 40.55 15.29 23.87
N GLY A 125 41.66 15.53 23.16
CA GLY A 125 41.66 16.10 21.82
C GLY A 125 40.97 15.21 20.78
N LEU A 126 41.21 13.90 20.81
CA LEU A 126 40.54 12.94 19.92
C LEU A 126 39.04 12.89 20.19
N PHE A 127 38.61 12.84 21.46
CA PHE A 127 37.20 12.89 21.82
C PHE A 127 36.53 14.23 21.46
N ALA A 128 37.23 15.36 21.63
CA ALA A 128 36.70 16.66 21.23
C ALA A 128 36.44 16.74 19.71
N VAL A 129 37.32 16.16 18.89
CA VAL A 129 37.11 16.07 17.44
C VAL A 129 35.95 15.13 17.10
N ALA A 130 35.82 14.01 17.81
CA ALA A 130 34.68 13.09 17.65
C ALA A 130 33.34 13.78 17.95
N ILE A 131 33.28 14.56 19.05
CA ILE A 131 32.12 15.37 19.43
C ILE A 131 31.80 16.40 18.34
N LEU A 132 32.80 17.12 17.85
CA LEU A 132 32.61 18.15 16.84
C LEU A 132 31.93 17.59 15.59
N PHE A 133 32.40 16.45 15.07
CA PHE A 133 31.78 15.81 13.90
C PHE A 133 30.38 15.24 14.19
N GLY A 134 30.16 14.66 15.38
CA GLY A 134 28.86 14.09 15.76
C GLY A 134 27.77 15.15 15.99
N VAL A 135 28.14 16.30 16.56
CA VAL A 135 27.22 17.41 16.86
C VAL A 135 27.03 18.35 15.66
N TRP A 136 27.95 18.38 14.70
CA TRP A 136 27.94 19.34 13.58
C TRP A 136 26.61 19.40 12.82
N LEU A 137 26.00 18.25 12.56
CA LEU A 137 24.74 18.16 11.81
C LEU A 137 23.51 18.50 12.65
N VAL A 138 23.62 18.43 13.98
CA VAL A 138 22.50 18.59 14.92
C VAL A 138 22.46 19.98 15.54
N ALA A 139 23.62 20.62 15.72
CA ALA A 139 23.74 21.94 16.34
C ALA A 139 22.84 23.02 15.73
N PRO A 140 22.69 23.15 14.39
CA PRO A 140 21.77 24.14 13.81
C PRO A 140 20.31 23.91 14.20
N LYS A 141 19.87 22.65 14.25
CA LYS A 141 18.52 22.25 14.64
C LYS A 141 18.27 22.51 16.13
N ALA A 142 19.22 22.11 16.99
CA ALA A 142 19.16 22.35 18.44
C ALA A 142 19.10 23.85 18.78
N TRP A 143 19.93 24.67 18.13
CA TRP A 143 19.92 26.12 18.32
C TRP A 143 18.58 26.76 17.92
N SER A 144 18.02 26.28 16.81
CA SER A 144 16.73 26.71 16.32
C SER A 144 15.57 26.32 17.26
N SER A 145 15.61 25.10 17.80
CA SER A 145 14.69 24.58 18.81
C SER A 145 14.73 25.41 20.11
N ALA A 146 15.93 25.75 20.59
CA ALA A 146 16.13 26.61 21.76
C ALA A 146 15.52 28.01 21.56
N ARG A 147 15.79 28.65 20.41
CA ARG A 147 15.24 29.98 20.09
C ARG A 147 13.71 30.00 20.03
N ARG A 148 13.09 28.89 19.64
CA ARG A 148 11.62 28.73 19.57
C ARG A 148 10.97 28.33 20.88
N LEU A 149 11.73 28.06 21.95
CA LEU A 149 11.22 27.48 23.20
C LEU A 149 10.37 26.24 22.96
N SER A 150 10.82 25.37 22.05
CA SER A 150 10.11 24.16 21.65
C SER A 150 11.05 22.95 21.74
N PRO A 151 11.35 22.45 22.95
CA PRO A 151 12.36 21.42 23.17
C PRO A 151 12.12 20.17 22.34
N ASP A 152 13.15 19.69 21.68
CA ASP A 152 13.20 18.51 20.82
C ASP A 152 14.40 17.62 21.18
N MET A 153 14.48 16.41 20.60
CA MET A 153 15.60 15.50 20.87
C MET A 153 16.96 16.11 20.54
N ASN A 154 17.03 16.97 19.52
CA ASN A 154 18.26 17.65 19.11
C ASN A 154 18.78 18.58 20.21
N LEU A 155 17.89 19.38 20.82
CA LEU A 155 18.22 20.24 21.94
C LEU A 155 18.64 19.43 23.16
N LEU A 156 17.90 18.37 23.49
CA LEU A 156 18.22 17.49 24.61
C LEU A 156 19.63 16.89 24.47
N MET A 157 19.97 16.41 23.27
CA MET A 157 21.28 15.84 22.96
C MET A 157 22.40 16.89 23.12
N VAL A 158 22.24 18.10 22.56
CA VAL A 158 23.27 19.14 22.68
C VAL A 158 23.45 19.60 24.12
N ILE A 159 22.37 19.69 24.91
CA ILE A 159 22.46 19.98 26.35
C ILE A 159 23.20 18.86 27.09
N ALA A 160 22.90 17.60 26.79
CA ALA A 160 23.56 16.45 27.41
C ALA A 160 25.07 16.45 27.12
N VAL A 161 25.46 16.63 25.86
CA VAL A 161 26.87 16.70 25.44
C VAL A 161 27.58 17.89 26.08
N ALA A 162 26.96 19.07 26.09
CA ALA A 162 27.55 20.25 26.73
C ALA A 162 27.69 20.07 28.26
N GLY A 163 26.71 19.43 28.90
CA GLY A 163 26.75 19.09 30.32
C GLY A 163 27.86 18.10 30.66
N ALA A 164 28.01 17.04 29.87
CA ALA A 164 29.09 16.07 30.03
C ALA A 164 30.48 16.72 29.88
N ILE A 165 30.66 17.59 28.87
CA ILE A 165 31.90 18.38 28.72
C ILE A 165 32.16 19.26 29.94
N SER A 166 31.13 19.89 30.51
CA SER A 166 31.29 20.75 31.70
C SER A 166 31.71 19.97 32.96
N LEU A 167 31.40 18.67 33.03
CA LEU A 167 31.85 17.76 34.08
C LEU A 167 33.23 17.14 33.78
N GLY A 168 33.84 17.43 32.62
CA GLY A 168 35.09 16.81 32.19
C GLY A 168 34.93 15.40 31.59
N GLU A 169 33.70 14.94 31.39
CA GLU A 169 33.37 13.60 30.88
C GLU A 169 33.42 13.56 29.33
N PHE A 170 34.61 13.78 28.77
CA PHE A 170 34.82 13.83 27.31
C PHE A 170 34.51 12.50 26.61
N PHE A 171 34.79 11.38 27.27
CA PHE A 171 34.48 10.05 26.73
C PHE A 171 32.97 9.85 26.57
N GLU A 172 32.19 10.17 27.60
CA GLU A 172 30.73 10.04 27.54
C GLU A 172 30.12 11.02 26.53
N ALA A 173 30.60 12.26 26.51
CA ALA A 173 30.18 13.27 25.53
C ALA A 173 30.43 12.80 24.08
N ALA A 174 31.62 12.26 23.78
CA ALA A 174 31.96 11.73 22.47
C ALA A 174 31.13 10.49 22.11
N THR A 175 30.89 9.62 23.09
CA THR A 175 30.08 8.41 22.91
C THR A 175 28.63 8.78 22.57
N VAL A 176 28.02 9.71 23.30
CA VAL A 176 26.66 10.22 23.03
C VAL A 176 26.59 10.86 21.65
N ALA A 177 27.54 11.74 21.31
CA ALA A 177 27.56 12.42 20.01
C ALA A 177 27.68 11.43 18.84
N PHE A 178 28.57 10.43 18.96
CA PHE A 178 28.75 9.39 17.94
C PHE A 178 27.50 8.53 17.76
N PHE A 179 26.98 7.95 18.86
CA PHE A 179 25.84 7.05 18.81
C PHE A 179 24.56 7.74 18.31
N PHE A 180 24.35 9.01 18.68
CA PHE A 180 23.23 9.78 18.16
C PHE A 180 23.39 10.05 16.66
N SER A 181 24.58 10.44 16.20
CA SER A 181 24.85 10.60 14.75
C SER A 181 24.66 9.28 13.99
N LEU A 182 25.07 8.16 14.59
CA LEU A 182 24.87 6.83 14.03
C LEU A 182 23.38 6.48 13.93
N SER A 183 22.60 6.78 14.97
CA SER A 183 21.15 6.57 14.97
C SER A 183 20.47 7.35 13.84
N LEU A 184 20.79 8.63 13.67
CA LEU A 184 20.24 9.46 12.58
C LEU A 184 20.62 8.92 11.19
N PHE A 185 21.86 8.46 11.02
CA PHE A 185 22.28 7.84 9.77
C PHE A 185 21.54 6.53 9.49
N LEU A 186 21.37 5.68 10.51
CA LEU A 186 20.65 4.41 10.36
C LEU A 186 19.16 4.62 10.07
N GLU A 187 18.55 5.66 10.65
CA GLU A 187 17.18 6.08 10.36
C GLU A 187 17.02 6.45 8.88
N SER A 188 17.84 7.40 8.40
CA SER A 188 17.78 7.86 7.01
C SER A 188 18.11 6.73 6.02
N TRP A 189 19.06 5.86 6.36
CA TRP A 189 19.40 4.68 5.58
C TRP A 189 18.26 3.66 5.51
N SER A 190 17.59 3.39 6.63
CA SER A 190 16.48 2.41 6.69
C SER A 190 15.29 2.85 5.86
N VAL A 191 14.93 4.14 5.94
CA VAL A 191 13.89 4.76 5.11
C VAL A 191 14.28 4.71 3.62
N GLY A 192 15.54 5.06 3.30
CA GLY A 192 16.05 4.97 1.93
C GLY A 192 16.04 3.54 1.36
N ARG A 193 16.34 2.52 2.18
CA ARG A 193 16.28 1.11 1.77
C ARG A 193 14.85 0.67 1.47
N ALA A 194 13.90 1.06 2.31
CA ALA A 194 12.49 0.75 2.11
C ALA A 194 11.95 1.41 0.82
N ARG A 195 12.34 2.66 0.54
CA ARG A 195 12.08 3.34 -0.74
C ARG A 195 12.71 2.59 -1.92
N ASN A 196 14.00 2.23 -1.86
CA ASN A 196 14.65 1.56 -2.98
C ASN A 196 13.99 0.21 -3.31
N ALA A 197 13.44 -0.47 -2.30
CA ALA A 197 12.66 -1.69 -2.50
C ALA A 197 11.32 -1.42 -3.22
N VAL A 198 10.72 -0.24 -3.03
CA VAL A 198 9.54 0.24 -3.77
C VAL A 198 9.94 0.73 -5.17
N SER A 199 10.96 1.56 -5.29
CA SER A 199 11.44 2.11 -6.57
C SER A 199 11.99 1.03 -7.52
N ALA A 200 12.59 -0.03 -6.99
CA ALA A 200 13.01 -1.19 -7.78
C ALA A 200 11.82 -2.02 -8.30
N LEU A 201 10.65 -1.90 -7.67
CA LEU A 201 9.37 -2.40 -8.21
C LEU A 201 8.76 -1.40 -9.21
N LEU A 202 9.35 -0.24 -9.43
CA LEU A 202 8.81 0.85 -10.27
C LEU A 202 9.70 1.16 -11.49
N ASP A 203 10.98 0.78 -11.47
CA ASP A 203 11.88 0.69 -12.65
C ASP A 203 11.52 -0.49 -13.57
N LEU A 204 10.22 -0.78 -13.71
CA LEU A 204 9.70 -1.90 -14.51
C LEU A 204 9.49 -1.53 -15.97
N ALA A 205 9.21 -0.27 -16.29
CA ALA A 205 9.01 0.20 -17.64
C ALA A 205 10.34 0.68 -18.26
N PRO A 206 10.70 0.20 -19.46
CA PRO A 206 11.92 0.62 -20.12
C PRO A 206 11.88 2.12 -20.48
N PRO A 207 13.02 2.84 -20.38
CA PRO A 207 13.08 4.27 -20.66
C PRO A 207 12.93 4.59 -22.15
N THR A 208 13.02 3.58 -23.02
CA THR A 208 12.93 3.70 -24.48
C THR A 208 11.84 2.79 -25.02
N ALA A 209 11.14 3.27 -26.05
CA ALA A 209 10.18 2.51 -26.83
C ALA A 209 10.64 2.44 -28.29
N ARG A 210 10.42 1.29 -28.95
CA ARG A 210 10.71 1.12 -30.37
C ARG A 210 9.51 1.48 -31.21
N ILE A 211 9.48 2.69 -31.77
CA ILE A 211 8.38 3.16 -32.62
C ILE A 211 8.44 2.47 -33.98
N LEU A 212 7.26 2.10 -34.50
CA LEU A 212 7.05 1.66 -35.87
C LEU A 212 6.39 2.80 -36.66
N TYR A 213 7.11 3.35 -37.62
CA TYR A 213 6.59 4.39 -38.52
C TYR A 213 5.77 3.79 -39.67
N ASP A 214 4.98 4.64 -40.34
CA ASP A 214 4.11 4.21 -41.43
C ASP A 214 4.87 3.70 -42.67
N ASP A 215 6.14 4.06 -42.82
CA ASP A 215 7.05 3.55 -43.85
C ASP A 215 7.65 2.18 -43.52
N GLY A 216 7.31 1.61 -42.36
CA GLY A 216 7.82 0.33 -41.86
C GLY A 216 9.18 0.41 -41.19
N SER A 217 9.75 1.60 -41.01
CA SER A 217 11.00 1.77 -40.28
C SER A 217 10.78 1.72 -38.75
N GLU A 218 11.78 1.21 -38.03
CA GLU A 218 11.79 1.14 -36.56
C GLU A 218 12.85 2.08 -35.99
N ALA A 219 12.53 2.83 -34.92
CA ALA A 219 13.51 3.62 -34.18
C ALA A 219 13.27 3.59 -32.67
N ASP A 220 14.35 3.50 -31.90
CA ASP A 220 14.31 3.59 -30.45
C ASP A 220 14.26 5.08 -30.05
N VAL A 221 13.19 5.48 -29.35
CA VAL A 221 12.99 6.83 -28.83
C VAL A 221 12.72 6.78 -27.32
N PRO A 222 12.96 7.87 -26.57
CA PRO A 222 12.52 7.94 -25.18
C PRO A 222 11.02 7.66 -25.05
N ALA A 223 10.61 6.81 -24.11
CA ALA A 223 9.20 6.47 -23.90
C ALA A 223 8.34 7.71 -23.59
N SER A 224 8.93 8.74 -22.96
CA SER A 224 8.30 10.04 -22.68
C SER A 224 8.03 10.88 -23.93
N ALA A 225 8.69 10.62 -25.05
CA ALA A 225 8.52 11.34 -26.32
C ALA A 225 7.52 10.66 -27.27
N VAL A 226 6.98 9.50 -26.90
CA VAL A 226 6.01 8.77 -27.71
C VAL A 226 4.65 9.46 -27.67
N ALA A 227 4.10 9.77 -28.84
CA ALA A 227 2.77 10.33 -28.96
C ALA A 227 1.68 9.26 -28.77
N ILE A 228 0.53 9.66 -28.23
CA ILE A 228 -0.67 8.82 -28.19
C ILE A 228 -1.08 8.45 -29.62
N ASN A 229 -1.55 7.21 -29.80
CA ASN A 229 -1.83 6.53 -31.07
C ASN A 229 -0.60 6.13 -31.91
N ALA A 230 0.63 6.44 -31.48
CA ALA A 230 1.81 5.91 -32.16
C ALA A 230 1.90 4.39 -31.96
N ARG A 231 2.43 3.69 -32.99
CA ARG A 231 2.66 2.25 -32.94
C ARG A 231 4.07 1.98 -32.45
N PHE A 232 4.22 1.02 -31.56
CA PHE A 232 5.51 0.54 -31.10
C PHE A 232 5.56 -0.98 -31.09
N VAL A 233 6.76 -1.52 -31.29
CA VAL A 233 7.01 -2.96 -31.36
C VAL A 233 7.56 -3.45 -30.03
N VAL A 234 6.99 -4.54 -29.52
CA VAL A 234 7.49 -5.26 -28.34
C VAL A 234 7.85 -6.67 -28.76
N ARG A 235 9.13 -7.05 -28.63
CA ARG A 235 9.59 -8.39 -28.97
C ARG A 235 9.36 -9.35 -27.80
N GLY A 236 9.49 -10.65 -28.06
CA GLY A 236 9.42 -11.65 -27.01
C GLY A 236 10.54 -11.45 -25.98
N GLY A 237 10.18 -11.45 -24.70
CA GLY A 237 11.05 -11.15 -23.57
C GLY A 237 11.24 -9.65 -23.26
N ASP A 238 10.79 -8.74 -24.13
CA ASP A 238 10.88 -7.31 -23.87
C ASP A 238 9.78 -6.85 -22.90
N ARG A 239 10.13 -5.84 -22.10
CA ARG A 239 9.16 -5.14 -21.26
C ARG A 239 8.37 -4.14 -22.09
N ILE A 240 7.08 -4.03 -21.80
CA ILE A 240 6.18 -3.11 -22.48
C ILE A 240 6.46 -1.68 -21.95
N PRO A 241 6.83 -0.70 -22.80
CA PRO A 241 7.17 0.65 -22.36
C PRO A 241 5.97 1.52 -21.95
N LEU A 242 4.81 1.33 -22.60
CA LEU A 242 3.64 2.20 -22.49
C LEU A 242 2.36 1.36 -22.49
N ASP A 243 1.31 1.90 -21.88
CA ASP A 243 -0.02 1.32 -22.00
C ASP A 243 -0.55 1.47 -23.42
N GLY A 244 -1.24 0.44 -23.90
CA GLY A 244 -1.73 0.43 -25.27
C GLY A 244 -2.66 -0.72 -25.59
N GLU A 245 -3.05 -0.78 -26.85
CA GLU A 245 -3.89 -1.84 -27.43
C GLU A 245 -3.10 -2.60 -28.50
N VAL A 246 -3.15 -3.93 -28.47
CA VAL A 246 -2.50 -4.78 -29.48
C VAL A 246 -3.20 -4.58 -30.83
N VAL A 247 -2.47 -4.09 -31.83
CA VAL A 247 -2.99 -3.92 -33.19
C VAL A 247 -2.61 -5.08 -34.12
N ASP A 248 -1.51 -5.77 -33.83
CA ASP A 248 -1.03 -6.93 -34.59
C ASP A 248 -0.15 -7.84 -33.72
N GLY A 249 -0.16 -9.13 -34.03
CA GLY A 249 0.52 -10.18 -33.26
C GLY A 249 -0.37 -10.83 -32.20
N ALA A 250 0.12 -11.94 -31.66
CA ALA A 250 -0.46 -12.67 -30.53
C ALA A 250 0.69 -13.17 -29.64
N GLY A 251 0.47 -13.17 -28.34
CA GLY A 251 1.49 -13.56 -27.36
C GLY A 251 0.88 -13.73 -25.97
N ALA A 252 1.69 -14.20 -25.02
CA ALA A 252 1.28 -14.31 -23.63
C ALA A 252 2.10 -13.33 -22.79
N VAL A 253 1.44 -12.42 -22.09
CA VAL A 253 2.07 -11.34 -21.32
C VAL A 253 2.12 -11.71 -19.85
N ASP A 254 3.31 -11.63 -19.26
CA ASP A 254 3.51 -11.74 -17.82
C ASP A 254 3.18 -10.39 -17.15
N GLN A 255 2.11 -10.38 -16.38
CA GLN A 255 1.63 -9.21 -15.64
C GLN A 255 2.05 -9.21 -14.17
N ALA A 256 2.81 -10.22 -13.71
CA ALA A 256 3.28 -10.34 -12.33
C ALA A 256 3.92 -9.05 -11.76
N PRO A 257 4.66 -8.25 -12.55
CA PRO A 257 5.24 -7.01 -12.02
C PRO A 257 4.22 -5.98 -11.52
N ILE A 258 2.97 -6.04 -12.00
CA ILE A 258 1.89 -5.13 -11.61
C ILE A 258 0.87 -5.84 -10.71
N THR A 259 0.45 -7.04 -11.11
CA THR A 259 -0.63 -7.79 -10.45
C THR A 259 -0.15 -8.65 -9.28
N GLY A 260 1.14 -8.98 -9.24
CA GLY A 260 1.73 -9.95 -8.32
C GLY A 260 1.52 -11.41 -8.72
N GLU A 261 0.72 -11.69 -9.75
CA GLU A 261 0.37 -13.06 -10.17
C GLU A 261 1.31 -13.54 -11.30
N SER A 262 1.90 -14.72 -11.13
CA SER A 262 2.88 -15.30 -12.08
C SER A 262 2.24 -15.97 -13.30
N ALA A 263 0.91 -15.96 -13.42
CA ALA A 263 0.22 -16.57 -14.56
C ALA A 263 0.31 -15.67 -15.81
N LEU A 264 0.71 -16.26 -16.94
CA LEU A 264 0.74 -15.56 -18.22
C LEU A 264 -0.68 -15.31 -18.73
N VAL A 265 -0.94 -14.09 -19.20
CA VAL A 265 -2.24 -13.70 -19.76
C VAL A 265 -2.13 -13.67 -21.29
N PRO A 266 -2.91 -14.47 -22.03
CA PRO A 266 -2.92 -14.41 -23.49
C PRO A 266 -3.43 -13.05 -23.98
N LYS A 267 -2.81 -12.53 -25.03
CA LYS A 267 -3.13 -11.25 -25.66
C LYS A 267 -3.19 -11.41 -27.17
N GLU A 268 -4.29 -10.97 -27.74
CA GLU A 268 -4.56 -10.92 -29.17
C GLU A 268 -4.94 -9.50 -29.61
N ARG A 269 -5.18 -9.33 -30.91
CA ARG A 269 -5.56 -8.04 -31.47
C ARG A 269 -6.84 -7.50 -30.82
N GLY A 270 -6.76 -6.27 -30.34
CA GLY A 270 -7.84 -5.59 -29.60
C GLY A 270 -7.66 -5.64 -28.09
N ASP A 271 -6.77 -6.48 -27.57
CA ASP A 271 -6.54 -6.56 -26.13
C ASP A 271 -5.62 -5.44 -25.63
N GLU A 272 -5.87 -5.03 -24.38
CA GLU A 272 -5.03 -4.04 -23.69
C GLU A 272 -3.76 -4.67 -23.12
N VAL A 273 -2.69 -3.88 -23.12
CA VAL A 273 -1.42 -4.19 -22.49
C VAL A 273 -0.93 -3.01 -21.67
N TYR A 274 -0.18 -3.31 -20.60
CA TYR A 274 0.20 -2.31 -19.59
C TYR A 274 1.72 -2.14 -19.51
N ALA A 275 2.16 -0.91 -19.27
CA ALA A 275 3.57 -0.57 -19.11
C ALA A 275 4.21 -1.32 -17.94
N GLY A 276 5.39 -1.89 -18.14
CA GLY A 276 6.16 -2.63 -17.14
C GLY A 276 5.87 -4.14 -17.09
N THR A 277 4.82 -4.61 -17.76
CA THR A 277 4.58 -6.04 -18.01
C THR A 277 5.58 -6.59 -19.02
N ILE A 278 5.78 -7.90 -19.05
CA ILE A 278 6.78 -8.55 -19.91
C ILE A 278 6.04 -9.33 -21.00
N ASN A 279 6.33 -9.01 -22.27
CA ASN A 279 5.84 -9.84 -23.36
C ASN A 279 6.59 -11.18 -23.33
N GLY A 280 5.87 -12.30 -23.30
CA GLY A 280 6.44 -13.64 -23.28
C GLY A 280 7.03 -14.01 -24.64
N GLU A 281 6.36 -14.92 -25.35
CA GLU A 281 6.76 -15.34 -26.70
C GLU A 281 6.00 -14.54 -27.78
N GLY A 282 6.64 -14.37 -28.94
CA GLY A 282 6.06 -13.64 -30.07
C GLY A 282 6.36 -12.14 -30.07
N THR A 283 5.96 -11.45 -31.12
CA THR A 283 6.12 -10.00 -31.27
C THR A 283 4.74 -9.35 -31.30
N LEU A 284 4.55 -8.32 -30.48
CA LEU A 284 3.33 -7.53 -30.45
C LEU A 284 3.60 -6.16 -31.06
N THR A 285 2.72 -5.73 -31.95
CA THR A 285 2.63 -4.32 -32.34
C THR A 285 1.51 -3.69 -31.53
N VAL A 286 1.86 -2.68 -30.74
CA VAL A 286 0.97 -2.03 -29.79
C VAL A 286 0.79 -0.58 -30.19
N ARG A 287 -0.45 -0.10 -30.12
CA ARG A 287 -0.80 1.31 -30.28
C ARG A 287 -0.88 1.95 -28.90
N ALA A 288 -0.06 2.97 -28.65
CA ALA A 288 -0.05 3.68 -27.37
C ALA A 288 -1.41 4.35 -27.14
N THR A 289 -2.05 4.08 -26.00
CA THR A 289 -3.32 4.70 -25.60
C THR A 289 -3.10 5.82 -24.59
N LYS A 290 -2.02 5.76 -23.81
CA LYS A 290 -1.69 6.74 -22.76
C LYS A 290 -0.27 7.30 -22.95
N ALA A 291 -0.04 8.52 -22.46
CA ALA A 291 1.29 9.10 -22.36
C ALA A 291 2.10 8.44 -21.23
N ALA A 292 3.44 8.51 -21.28
CA ALA A 292 4.31 7.89 -20.28
C ALA A 292 4.02 8.32 -18.83
N SER A 293 3.58 9.57 -18.64
CA SER A 293 3.23 10.12 -17.32
C SER A 293 1.86 9.68 -16.80
N ASP A 294 1.04 9.03 -17.62
CA ASP A 294 -0.35 8.68 -17.32
C ASP A 294 -0.64 7.17 -17.46
N THR A 295 0.40 6.36 -17.65
CA THR A 295 0.26 4.90 -17.63
C THR A 295 -0.23 4.41 -16.26
N VAL A 296 -0.84 3.23 -16.22
CA VAL A 296 -1.23 2.55 -14.99
C VAL A 296 -0.03 2.47 -14.05
N LEU A 297 1.14 2.06 -14.57
CA LEU A 297 2.38 2.04 -13.78
C LEU A 297 2.76 3.43 -13.24
N ALA A 298 2.73 4.49 -14.05
CA ALA A 298 3.04 5.85 -13.58
C ALA A 298 2.08 6.32 -12.49
N LYS A 299 0.79 5.96 -12.58
CA LYS A 299 -0.20 6.23 -11.52
C LYS A 299 0.12 5.45 -10.25
N ILE A 300 0.51 4.17 -10.36
CA ILE A 300 0.97 3.37 -9.20
C ILE A 300 2.17 4.06 -8.53
N ILE A 301 3.17 4.46 -9.31
CA ILE A 301 4.36 5.19 -8.81
C ILE A 301 3.94 6.42 -8.02
N ARG A 302 3.07 7.24 -8.62
CA ARG A 302 2.58 8.47 -7.99
C ARG A 302 1.81 8.18 -6.71
N MET A 303 0.87 7.23 -6.74
CA MET A 303 0.08 6.85 -5.56
C MET A 303 0.93 6.33 -4.41
N VAL A 304 1.93 5.48 -4.71
CA VAL A 304 2.83 4.96 -3.67
C VAL A 304 3.72 6.08 -3.13
N GLY A 305 4.17 7.01 -3.98
CA GLY A 305 4.88 8.22 -3.53
C GLY A 305 4.00 9.11 -2.63
N ASP A 306 2.75 9.33 -3.03
CA ASP A 306 1.80 10.20 -2.33
C ASP A 306 1.22 9.58 -1.05
N ALA A 307 1.28 8.25 -0.88
CA ALA A 307 0.82 7.54 0.30
C ALA A 307 1.51 8.00 1.61
N HIS A 308 2.69 8.62 1.50
CA HIS A 308 3.40 9.18 2.66
C HIS A 308 2.77 10.48 3.20
N ALA A 309 1.94 11.17 2.41
CA ALA A 309 1.30 12.41 2.85
C ALA A 309 0.23 12.17 3.94
N ARG A 310 -0.42 10.99 3.94
CA ARG A 310 -1.49 10.63 4.89
C ARG A 310 -0.96 9.72 6.01
N ARG A 311 -0.54 10.33 7.12
CA ARG A 311 0.04 9.64 8.30
C ARG A 311 -0.96 8.76 9.04
N ALA A 312 -0.50 7.60 9.51
CA ALA A 312 -1.33 6.70 10.31
C ALA A 312 -1.74 7.32 11.66
N PRO A 313 -2.96 7.05 12.16
CA PRO A 313 -3.38 7.48 13.50
C PRO A 313 -2.36 7.12 14.60
N VAL A 314 -1.79 5.91 14.58
CA VAL A 314 -0.75 5.50 15.53
C VAL A 314 0.51 6.37 15.46
N GLU A 315 0.92 6.79 14.26
CA GLU A 315 2.07 7.70 14.07
C GLU A 315 1.79 9.08 14.67
N GLN A 316 0.58 9.61 14.45
CA GLN A 316 0.15 10.88 15.01
C GLN A 316 0.08 10.83 16.55
N TRP A 317 -0.37 9.71 17.11
CA TRP A 317 -0.39 9.49 18.55
C TRP A 317 1.02 9.50 19.15
N VAL A 318 1.97 8.79 18.53
CA VAL A 318 3.38 8.78 18.98
C VAL A 318 3.97 10.19 18.94
N ALA A 319 3.71 10.95 17.87
CA ALA A 319 4.17 12.34 17.76
C ALA A 319 3.56 13.25 18.84
N LYS A 320 2.27 13.07 19.16
CA LYS A 320 1.59 13.80 20.25
C LYS A 320 2.16 13.44 21.62
N PHE A 321 2.42 12.15 21.85
CA PHE A 321 3.05 11.66 23.08
C PHE A 321 4.42 12.30 23.27
N ALA A 322 5.30 12.26 22.27
CA ALA A 322 6.64 12.85 22.33
C ALA A 322 6.60 14.35 22.67
N ARG A 323 5.68 15.11 22.05
CA ARG A 323 5.51 16.55 22.29
C ARG A 323 5.17 16.90 23.74
N ILE A 324 4.44 16.03 24.43
CA ILE A 324 4.07 16.23 25.84
C ILE A 324 5.16 15.68 26.77
N TYR A 325 5.72 14.53 26.42
CA TYR A 325 6.71 13.82 27.22
C TYR A 325 8.03 14.58 27.34
N THR A 326 8.59 15.09 26.24
CA THR A 326 9.89 15.79 26.22
C THR A 326 10.00 16.96 27.20
N PRO A 327 9.07 17.95 27.22
CA PRO A 327 9.16 19.05 28.17
C PRO A 327 8.95 18.61 29.63
N ILE A 328 8.15 17.58 29.89
CA ILE A 328 7.96 17.03 31.24
C ILE A 328 9.28 16.45 31.76
N VAL A 329 9.96 15.62 30.95
CA VAL A 329 11.22 15.01 31.39
C VAL A 329 12.33 16.05 31.51
N MET A 330 12.36 17.07 30.65
CA MET A 330 13.31 18.17 30.79
C MET A 330 13.09 18.95 32.11
N ALA A 331 11.83 19.25 32.46
CA ALA A 331 11.51 19.86 33.74
C ALA A 331 11.90 18.96 34.93
N LEU A 332 11.69 17.64 34.82
CA LEU A 332 12.11 16.67 35.82
C LEU A 332 13.63 16.61 35.96
N ALA A 333 14.39 16.64 34.86
CA ALA A 333 15.85 16.69 34.87
C ALA A 333 16.37 17.95 35.57
N ILE A 334 15.78 19.12 35.28
CA ILE A 334 16.10 20.37 35.98
C ILE A 334 15.79 20.24 37.48
N ALA A 335 14.65 19.65 37.84
CA ALA A 335 14.28 19.43 39.23
C ALA A 335 15.27 18.50 39.95
N ILE A 336 15.72 17.43 39.31
CA ILE A 336 16.73 16.50 39.85
C ILE A 336 18.10 17.16 39.98
N ALA A 337 18.48 18.04 39.05
CA ALA A 337 19.74 18.77 39.13
C ALA A 337 19.76 19.78 40.29
N LEU A 338 18.61 20.40 40.62
CA LEU A 338 18.55 21.54 41.54
C LEU A 338 18.01 21.19 42.94
N LEU A 339 16.94 20.39 43.06
CA LEU A 339 16.25 20.19 44.35
C LEU A 339 17.11 19.43 45.38
N PRO A 340 17.80 18.32 45.04
CA PRO A 340 18.60 17.59 46.01
C PRO A 340 19.80 18.38 46.57
N PRO A 341 20.59 19.11 45.76
CA PRO A 341 21.63 20.00 46.28
C PRO A 341 21.08 21.14 47.15
N LEU A 342 19.98 21.79 46.72
CA LEU A 342 19.44 22.97 47.41
C LEU A 342 18.73 22.66 48.72
N ILE A 343 17.98 21.55 48.79
CA ILE A 343 17.13 21.22 49.95
C ILE A 343 17.81 20.22 50.89
N PHE A 344 18.54 19.24 50.33
CA PHE A 344 19.11 18.13 51.09
C PHE A 344 20.64 18.20 51.22
N GLY A 345 21.29 19.22 50.66
CA GLY A 345 22.75 19.38 50.71
C GLY A 345 23.51 18.33 49.89
N GLY A 346 22.89 17.76 48.86
CA GLY A 346 23.52 16.77 47.97
C GLY A 346 24.69 17.34 47.16
N ALA A 347 25.57 16.46 46.68
CA ALA A 347 26.69 16.85 45.81
C ALA A 347 26.22 17.33 44.44
N TRP A 348 26.63 18.54 44.02
CA TRP A 348 26.22 19.16 42.76
C TRP A 348 26.58 18.29 41.54
N ASP A 349 27.82 17.81 41.47
CA ASP A 349 28.29 17.04 40.30
C ASP A 349 27.50 15.74 40.12
N TYR A 350 27.21 15.04 41.21
CA TYR A 350 26.44 13.78 41.19
C TYR A 350 24.99 13.98 40.70
N TRP A 351 24.30 15.00 41.22
CA TRP A 351 22.91 15.26 40.85
C TRP A 351 22.79 15.90 39.46
N PHE A 352 23.76 16.72 39.07
CA PHE A 352 23.86 17.25 37.72
C PHE A 352 24.13 16.13 36.71
N TYR A 353 25.07 15.21 37.00
CA TYR A 353 25.31 14.02 36.18
C TYR A 353 24.05 13.17 36.01
N ASN A 354 23.35 12.83 37.10
CA ASN A 354 22.12 12.05 37.04
C ASN A 354 20.99 12.75 36.26
N ALA A 355 20.93 14.07 36.30
CA ALA A 355 20.00 14.84 35.47
C ALA A 355 20.34 14.73 33.97
N LEU A 356 21.64 14.75 33.61
CA LEU A 356 22.10 14.52 32.24
C LEU A 356 21.80 13.09 31.78
N VAL A 357 22.03 12.09 32.64
CA VAL A 357 21.68 10.69 32.37
C VAL A 357 20.18 10.56 32.10
N LEU A 358 19.33 11.15 32.95
CA LEU A 358 17.88 11.16 32.72
C LEU A 358 17.52 11.82 31.39
N LEU A 359 18.15 12.95 31.05
CA LEU A 359 17.89 13.67 29.80
C LEU A 359 18.24 12.81 28.57
N VAL A 360 19.33 12.04 28.64
CA VAL A 360 19.75 11.12 27.57
C VAL A 360 18.79 9.93 27.45
N ILE A 361 18.43 9.28 28.57
CA ILE A 361 17.45 8.18 28.60
C ILE A 361 16.10 8.62 28.06
N ALA A 362 15.77 9.91 28.24
CA ALA A 362 14.51 10.47 27.80
C ALA A 362 14.36 10.50 26.27
N CYS A 363 15.41 10.33 25.45
CA CYS A 363 15.20 10.38 24.00
C CYS A 363 14.15 9.34 23.59
N PRO A 364 13.02 9.73 22.97
CA PRO A 364 12.05 8.77 22.51
C PRO A 364 12.44 8.15 21.15
N CYS A 365 13.73 8.07 20.83
CA CYS A 365 14.26 7.78 19.50
C CYS A 365 13.67 6.46 18.92
N ALA A 366 13.79 5.34 19.65
CA ALA A 366 13.25 4.06 19.18
C ALA A 366 11.72 4.04 19.00
N LEU A 367 11.00 4.77 19.86
CA LEU A 367 9.54 4.85 19.83
C LEU A 367 9.07 5.63 18.58
N VAL A 368 9.72 6.76 18.31
CA VAL A 368 9.38 7.66 17.20
C VAL A 368 9.68 7.02 15.84
N ILE A 369 10.83 6.34 15.72
CA ILE A 369 11.28 5.75 14.45
C ILE A 369 10.49 4.48 14.08
N SER A 370 10.07 3.71 15.07
CA SER A 370 9.50 2.38 14.83
C SER A 370 8.26 2.39 13.92
N THR A 371 7.39 3.39 14.10
CA THR A 371 6.10 3.42 13.44
C THR A 371 6.23 3.73 11.94
N PRO A 372 6.92 4.82 11.50
CA PRO A 372 7.17 5.08 10.08
C PRO A 372 7.84 3.90 9.37
N VAL A 373 8.87 3.29 9.96
CA VAL A 373 9.58 2.16 9.35
C VAL A 373 8.65 0.96 9.15
N SER A 374 7.80 0.66 10.14
CA SER A 374 6.82 -0.44 10.04
C SER A 374 5.78 -0.17 8.95
N ILE A 375 5.31 1.07 8.83
CA ILE A 375 4.36 1.47 7.78
C ILE A 375 4.99 1.34 6.40
N VAL A 376 6.21 1.85 6.18
CA VAL A 376 6.85 1.73 4.86
C VAL A 376 7.11 0.26 4.51
N ALA A 377 7.54 -0.54 5.47
CA ALA A 377 7.72 -1.99 5.26
C ALA A 377 6.40 -2.67 4.89
N ALA A 378 5.29 -2.31 5.55
CA ALA A 378 3.97 -2.83 5.25
C ALA A 378 3.44 -2.40 3.86
N LEU A 379 3.61 -1.14 3.48
CA LEU A 379 3.25 -0.62 2.16
C LEU A 379 4.05 -1.33 1.06
N THR A 380 5.35 -1.51 1.27
CA THR A 380 6.23 -2.23 0.33
C THR A 380 5.78 -3.68 0.15
N ALA A 381 5.45 -4.37 1.24
CA ALA A 381 4.95 -5.74 1.18
C ALA A 381 3.58 -5.83 0.49
N SER A 382 2.70 -4.86 0.71
CA SER A 382 1.38 -4.78 0.06
C SER A 382 1.49 -4.59 -1.45
N ALA A 383 2.35 -3.66 -1.88
CA ALA A 383 2.61 -3.43 -3.30
C ALA A 383 3.12 -4.69 -4.01
N ARG A 384 4.02 -5.47 -3.36
CA ARG A 384 4.49 -6.77 -3.89
C ARG A 384 3.39 -7.82 -4.00
N ALA A 385 2.37 -7.75 -3.17
CA ALA A 385 1.25 -8.68 -3.16
C ALA A 385 0.11 -8.28 -4.13
N GLY A 386 0.28 -7.20 -4.90
CA GLY A 386 -0.76 -6.65 -5.78
C GLY A 386 -1.84 -5.85 -5.03
N VAL A 387 -1.52 -5.30 -3.84
CA VAL A 387 -2.44 -4.50 -3.02
C VAL A 387 -1.86 -3.11 -2.80
N LEU A 388 -2.45 -2.10 -3.44
CA LEU A 388 -2.01 -0.72 -3.36
C LEU A 388 -2.76 0.03 -2.27
N ILE A 389 -2.03 0.68 -1.37
CA ILE A 389 -2.60 1.42 -0.25
C ILE A 389 -2.17 2.88 -0.37
N LYS A 390 -3.13 3.81 -0.51
CA LYS A 390 -2.88 5.25 -0.74
C LYS A 390 -2.51 6.05 0.51
N GLY A 391 -2.17 5.41 1.62
CA GLY A 391 -1.89 6.13 2.85
C GLY A 391 -1.52 5.25 4.03
N GLY A 392 -0.68 5.77 4.92
CA GLY A 392 -0.39 5.11 6.20
C GLY A 392 -1.65 4.89 7.06
N ALA A 393 -2.62 5.80 6.99
CA ALA A 393 -3.92 5.63 7.64
C ALA A 393 -4.66 4.35 7.20
N TYR A 394 -4.56 4.01 5.91
CA TYR A 394 -5.20 2.84 5.31
C TYR A 394 -4.36 1.56 5.46
N VAL A 395 -3.17 1.63 6.06
CA VAL A 395 -2.43 0.45 6.55
C VAL A 395 -3.01 -0.01 7.89
N GLU A 396 -3.47 0.90 8.74
CA GLU A 396 -4.02 0.60 10.07
C GLU A 396 -5.52 0.23 10.02
N ALA A 397 -6.30 0.87 9.15
CA ALA A 397 -7.75 0.72 9.10
C ALA A 397 -8.23 -0.74 8.90
N PRO A 398 -7.67 -1.54 7.96
CA PRO A 398 -8.15 -2.91 7.72
C PRO A 398 -8.04 -3.83 8.94
N GLY A 399 -7.06 -3.59 9.82
CA GLY A 399 -6.86 -4.40 11.01
C GLY A 399 -7.96 -4.21 12.07
N LYS A 400 -8.70 -3.09 11.99
CA LYS A 400 -9.79 -2.71 12.90
C LYS A 400 -11.18 -2.99 12.34
N THR A 401 -11.29 -3.46 11.09
CA THR A 401 -12.56 -3.64 10.39
C THR A 401 -13.50 -4.56 11.15
N THR A 402 -14.68 -4.02 11.49
CA THR A 402 -15.75 -4.74 12.17
C THR A 402 -16.90 -5.08 11.24
N ALA A 403 -17.15 -4.25 10.23
CA ALA A 403 -18.15 -4.50 9.21
C ALA A 403 -17.60 -4.29 7.80
N LEU A 404 -18.07 -5.10 6.86
CA LEU A 404 -17.67 -5.08 5.46
C LEU A 404 -18.91 -5.03 4.57
N ALA A 405 -19.10 -3.93 3.87
CA ALA A 405 -20.09 -3.82 2.81
C ALA A 405 -19.48 -4.29 1.49
N MET A 406 -20.20 -5.11 0.75
CA MET A 406 -19.79 -5.66 -0.54
C MET A 406 -20.85 -5.33 -1.56
N ASP A 407 -20.45 -4.71 -2.67
CA ASP A 407 -21.31 -4.71 -3.85
C ASP A 407 -21.47 -6.15 -4.36
N LYS A 408 -22.58 -6.45 -5.02
CA LYS A 408 -22.80 -7.77 -5.59
C LYS A 408 -22.03 -7.94 -6.90
N THR A 409 -22.27 -7.05 -7.86
CA THR A 409 -21.91 -7.26 -9.27
C THR A 409 -20.43 -6.99 -9.47
N GLY A 410 -19.71 -7.95 -10.05
CA GLY A 410 -18.25 -7.85 -10.25
C GLY A 410 -17.43 -8.01 -8.95
N THR A 411 -18.08 -8.03 -7.78
CA THR A 411 -17.42 -8.24 -6.49
C THR A 411 -17.68 -9.63 -5.92
N ILE A 412 -18.93 -9.95 -5.55
CA ILE A 412 -19.30 -11.31 -5.10
C ILE A 412 -19.45 -12.25 -6.31
N THR A 413 -19.91 -11.69 -7.42
CA THR A 413 -20.02 -12.37 -8.71
C THR A 413 -18.86 -11.99 -9.62
N MET A 414 -18.70 -12.75 -10.71
CA MET A 414 -17.67 -12.50 -11.73
C MET A 414 -18.04 -11.32 -12.64
N GLY A 415 -19.30 -10.86 -12.65
CA GLY A 415 -19.79 -9.89 -13.63
C GLY A 415 -19.98 -10.50 -15.03
N GLU A 416 -19.90 -11.83 -15.12
CA GLU A 416 -20.01 -12.61 -16.35
C GLU A 416 -21.27 -13.48 -16.26
N PRO A 417 -22.25 -13.29 -17.15
CA PRO A 417 -23.44 -14.12 -17.15
C PRO A 417 -23.09 -15.56 -17.55
N GLU A 418 -23.75 -16.52 -16.91
CA GLU A 418 -23.71 -17.95 -17.26
C GLU A 418 -25.13 -18.46 -17.52
N VAL A 419 -25.25 -19.48 -18.39
CA VAL A 419 -26.51 -20.23 -18.52
C VAL A 419 -26.60 -21.21 -17.35
N ALA A 420 -27.42 -20.86 -16.36
CA ALA A 420 -27.64 -21.65 -15.15
C ALA A 420 -28.47 -22.90 -15.43
N ALA A 421 -29.51 -22.77 -16.26
CA ALA A 421 -30.39 -23.87 -16.62
C ALA A 421 -31.03 -23.66 -18.00
N VAL A 422 -31.40 -24.77 -18.61
CA VAL A 422 -32.06 -24.84 -19.92
C VAL A 422 -33.41 -25.53 -19.72
N HIS A 423 -34.50 -24.80 -19.94
CA HIS A 423 -35.87 -25.25 -19.68
C HIS A 423 -36.64 -25.40 -21.00
N PRO A 424 -36.54 -26.56 -21.69
CA PRO A 424 -37.31 -26.79 -22.91
C PRO A 424 -38.81 -26.88 -22.62
N LEU A 425 -39.63 -26.36 -23.54
CA LEU A 425 -41.09 -26.42 -23.48
C LEU A 425 -41.65 -27.29 -24.62
N GLY A 426 -42.79 -27.94 -24.36
CA GLY A 426 -43.46 -28.79 -25.35
C GLY A 426 -42.66 -30.06 -25.68
N LYS A 427 -42.23 -30.21 -26.94
CA LYS A 427 -41.51 -31.39 -27.45
C LYS A 427 -40.03 -31.14 -27.75
N ALA A 428 -39.53 -29.92 -27.52
CA ALA A 428 -38.14 -29.58 -27.81
C ALA A 428 -37.20 -30.27 -26.82
N SER A 429 -36.01 -30.67 -27.27
CA SER A 429 -34.94 -31.06 -26.36
C SER A 429 -34.14 -29.84 -25.89
N ALA A 430 -33.43 -29.97 -24.77
CA ALA A 430 -32.50 -28.92 -24.31
C ALA A 430 -31.41 -28.63 -25.36
N GLN A 431 -31.00 -29.64 -26.12
CA GLN A 431 -30.01 -29.50 -27.19
C GLN A 431 -30.56 -28.71 -28.38
N ASP A 432 -31.82 -28.96 -28.78
CA ASP A 432 -32.48 -28.18 -29.84
C ASP A 432 -32.61 -26.70 -29.44
N LEU A 433 -33.04 -26.45 -28.21
CA LEU A 433 -33.17 -25.11 -27.65
C LEU A 433 -31.83 -24.36 -27.65
N MET A 434 -30.76 -24.99 -27.16
CA MET A 434 -29.42 -24.41 -27.17
C MET A 434 -28.88 -24.20 -28.58
N THR A 435 -29.18 -25.10 -29.52
CA THR A 435 -28.75 -24.95 -30.94
C THR A 435 -29.39 -23.71 -31.57
N LEU A 436 -30.68 -23.49 -31.34
CA LEU A 436 -31.40 -22.31 -31.85
C LEU A 436 -30.86 -21.02 -31.22
N ALA A 437 -30.70 -21.01 -29.90
CA ALA A 437 -30.19 -19.84 -29.18
C ALA A 437 -28.75 -19.49 -29.58
N ALA A 438 -27.86 -20.47 -29.61
CA ALA A 438 -26.48 -20.28 -30.03
C ALA A 438 -26.38 -19.86 -31.50
N GLY A 439 -27.26 -20.38 -32.38
CA GLY A 439 -27.32 -19.98 -33.78
C GLY A 439 -27.69 -18.51 -33.96
N LEU A 440 -28.67 -18.00 -33.20
CA LEU A 440 -29.05 -16.58 -33.19
C LEU A 440 -27.93 -15.68 -32.65
N GLU A 441 -27.24 -16.13 -31.60
CA GLU A 441 -26.22 -15.35 -30.90
C GLU A 441 -24.80 -15.50 -31.49
N ALA A 442 -24.60 -16.38 -32.49
CA ALA A 442 -23.30 -16.71 -33.08
C ALA A 442 -22.50 -15.51 -33.62
N ARG A 443 -23.16 -14.41 -33.95
CA ARG A 443 -22.53 -13.17 -34.46
C ARG A 443 -22.68 -11.98 -33.51
N SER A 444 -23.22 -12.20 -32.33
CA SER A 444 -23.50 -11.16 -31.33
C SER A 444 -22.30 -11.00 -30.39
N SER A 445 -21.93 -9.75 -30.12
CA SER A 445 -20.88 -9.41 -29.16
C SER A 445 -21.42 -9.19 -27.74
N HIS A 446 -22.72 -9.38 -27.52
CA HIS A 446 -23.36 -9.13 -26.23
C HIS A 446 -22.89 -10.13 -25.15
N PRO A 447 -22.73 -9.72 -23.87
CA PRO A 447 -22.31 -10.64 -22.81
C PRO A 447 -23.18 -11.90 -22.68
N LEU A 448 -24.50 -11.75 -22.80
CA LEU A 448 -25.45 -12.89 -22.80
C LEU A 448 -25.21 -13.85 -23.99
N ALA A 449 -24.80 -13.34 -25.15
CA ALA A 449 -24.46 -14.15 -26.32
C ALA A 449 -23.25 -15.04 -26.03
N ARG A 450 -22.21 -14.46 -25.43
CA ARG A 450 -21.00 -15.19 -25.01
C ARG A 450 -21.33 -16.30 -24.02
N ALA A 451 -22.22 -16.04 -23.05
CA ALA A 451 -22.68 -17.04 -22.09
C ALA A 451 -23.36 -18.24 -22.77
N ILE A 452 -24.25 -17.97 -23.72
CA ILE A 452 -24.97 -18.99 -24.49
C ILE A 452 -24.02 -19.79 -25.38
N LEU A 453 -23.08 -19.12 -26.06
CA LEU A 453 -22.09 -19.77 -26.91
C LEU A 453 -21.11 -20.64 -26.10
N ALA A 454 -20.62 -20.14 -24.97
CA ALA A 454 -19.75 -20.90 -24.07
C ALA A 454 -20.46 -22.15 -23.53
N ARG A 455 -21.76 -22.04 -23.20
CA ARG A 455 -22.56 -23.20 -22.80
C ARG A 455 -22.73 -24.20 -23.94
N ALA A 456 -23.02 -23.73 -25.16
CA ALA A 456 -23.15 -24.59 -26.33
C ALA A 456 -21.86 -25.34 -26.65
N GLU A 457 -20.71 -24.68 -26.52
CA GLU A 457 -19.39 -25.29 -26.67
C GLU A 457 -19.12 -26.37 -25.60
N ALA A 458 -19.42 -26.06 -24.33
CA ALA A 458 -19.29 -27.02 -23.22
C ALA A 458 -20.19 -28.26 -23.40
N ASP A 459 -21.37 -28.09 -23.99
CA ASP A 459 -22.30 -29.18 -24.30
C ASP A 459 -21.95 -29.91 -25.62
N GLY A 460 -20.87 -29.51 -26.31
CA GLY A 460 -20.41 -30.14 -27.57
C GLY A 460 -21.32 -29.86 -28.78
N ILE A 461 -22.11 -28.79 -28.74
CA ILE A 461 -23.08 -28.42 -29.78
C ILE A 461 -22.34 -27.67 -30.90
N LYS A 462 -22.45 -28.17 -32.13
CA LYS A 462 -21.95 -27.45 -33.31
C LYS A 462 -22.86 -26.26 -33.61
N VAL A 463 -22.34 -25.06 -33.41
CA VAL A 463 -23.07 -23.81 -33.68
C VAL A 463 -23.02 -23.48 -35.17
N SER A 464 -24.18 -23.27 -35.78
CA SER A 464 -24.33 -22.71 -37.13
C SER A 464 -25.07 -21.38 -37.03
N ALA A 465 -24.46 -20.31 -37.53
CA ALA A 465 -25.03 -18.97 -37.44
C ALA A 465 -26.35 -18.88 -38.21
N ALA A 466 -27.37 -18.30 -37.58
CA ALA A 466 -28.65 -18.02 -38.21
C ALA A 466 -28.49 -17.00 -39.36
N GLU A 467 -29.38 -17.10 -40.34
CA GLU A 467 -29.51 -16.18 -41.47
C GLU A 467 -30.35 -14.96 -41.06
N ASP A 468 -30.14 -13.83 -41.74
CA ASP A 468 -30.91 -12.58 -41.55
C ASP A 468 -31.08 -12.13 -40.08
N THR A 469 -30.08 -12.36 -39.23
CA THR A 469 -30.13 -12.00 -37.81
C THR A 469 -30.25 -10.49 -37.62
N ARG A 470 -31.26 -10.06 -36.86
CA ARG A 470 -31.51 -8.66 -36.52
C ARG A 470 -31.70 -8.49 -35.02
N THR A 471 -30.94 -7.59 -34.43
CA THR A 471 -31.13 -7.16 -33.04
C THR A 471 -32.31 -6.19 -32.96
N VAL A 472 -33.19 -6.43 -31.98
CA VAL A 472 -34.29 -5.55 -31.59
C VAL A 472 -33.91 -4.93 -30.24
N PRO A 473 -33.43 -3.66 -30.22
CA PRO A 473 -32.90 -3.03 -29.02
C PRO A 473 -33.85 -3.09 -27.82
N GLY A 474 -33.34 -3.51 -26.67
CA GLY A 474 -34.10 -3.65 -25.43
C GLY A 474 -35.12 -4.79 -25.39
N ARG A 475 -35.13 -5.67 -26.42
CA ARG A 475 -36.06 -6.80 -26.50
C ARG A 475 -35.37 -8.14 -26.74
N GLY A 476 -34.55 -8.24 -27.80
CA GLY A 476 -33.94 -9.51 -28.18
C GLY A 476 -33.34 -9.54 -29.59
N LEU A 477 -33.22 -10.74 -30.16
CA LEU A 477 -32.78 -11.02 -31.52
C LEU A 477 -33.86 -11.81 -32.28
N GLU A 478 -33.91 -11.59 -33.59
CA GLU A 478 -34.70 -12.37 -34.54
C GLU A 478 -33.77 -12.85 -35.66
N GLY A 479 -34.10 -13.96 -36.31
CA GLY A 479 -33.33 -14.50 -37.43
C GLY A 479 -34.02 -15.70 -38.06
N ARG A 480 -33.29 -16.42 -38.92
CA ARG A 480 -33.79 -17.64 -39.57
C ARG A 480 -32.81 -18.79 -39.47
N THR A 481 -33.32 -19.99 -39.22
CA THR A 481 -32.55 -21.24 -39.28
C THR A 481 -33.36 -22.28 -40.05
N ASP A 482 -32.74 -22.93 -41.04
CA ASP A 482 -33.40 -23.90 -41.93
C ASP A 482 -34.71 -23.37 -42.55
N GLY A 483 -34.72 -22.08 -42.93
CA GLY A 483 -35.89 -21.41 -43.51
C GLY A 483 -37.02 -21.05 -42.52
N ARG A 484 -36.92 -21.39 -41.23
CA ARG A 484 -37.90 -21.04 -40.17
C ARG A 484 -37.48 -19.75 -39.46
N SER A 485 -38.46 -18.87 -39.17
CA SER A 485 -38.22 -17.68 -38.36
C SER A 485 -38.05 -18.08 -36.90
N ILE A 486 -36.99 -17.61 -36.27
CA ILE A 486 -36.68 -17.87 -34.87
C ILE A 486 -36.36 -16.56 -34.16
N TRP A 487 -36.65 -16.53 -32.87
CA TRP A 487 -36.44 -15.35 -32.05
C TRP A 487 -35.98 -15.75 -30.65
N LEU A 488 -35.21 -14.85 -30.02
CA LEU A 488 -34.68 -14.97 -28.67
C LEU A 488 -34.85 -13.61 -27.99
N GLY A 489 -35.35 -13.56 -26.76
CA GLY A 489 -35.45 -12.28 -26.06
C GLY A 489 -36.09 -12.34 -24.68
N SER A 490 -36.37 -11.17 -24.13
CA SER A 490 -36.95 -11.00 -22.80
C SER A 490 -38.40 -11.50 -22.73
N ASP A 491 -38.91 -11.65 -21.52
CA ASP A 491 -40.31 -12.02 -21.27
C ASP A 491 -41.31 -11.08 -21.97
N ARG A 492 -41.04 -9.77 -21.92
CA ARG A 492 -41.81 -8.75 -22.66
C ARG A 492 -41.82 -8.99 -24.17
N PHE A 493 -40.71 -9.47 -24.73
CA PHE A 493 -40.64 -9.77 -26.15
C PHE A 493 -41.49 -10.98 -26.52
N ALA A 494 -41.55 -12.00 -25.65
CA ALA A 494 -42.47 -13.12 -25.80
C ALA A 494 -43.95 -12.67 -25.73
N GLU A 495 -44.29 -11.74 -24.84
CA GLU A 495 -45.62 -11.13 -24.76
C GLU A 495 -45.99 -10.39 -26.06
N GLU A 496 -45.08 -9.56 -26.58
CA GLU A 496 -45.30 -8.81 -27.84
C GLU A 496 -45.48 -9.74 -29.05
N LYS A 497 -44.86 -10.92 -29.03
CA LYS A 497 -45.04 -11.98 -30.03
C LYS A 497 -46.35 -12.77 -29.85
N GLY A 498 -47.13 -12.48 -28.81
CA GLY A 498 -48.40 -13.13 -28.51
C GLY A 498 -48.26 -14.45 -27.74
N PHE A 499 -47.08 -14.73 -27.17
CA PHE A 499 -46.79 -15.99 -26.47
C PHE A 499 -46.50 -15.83 -24.97
N GLY A 500 -46.88 -14.70 -24.37
CA GLY A 500 -46.66 -14.45 -22.94
C GLY A 500 -47.26 -15.52 -22.01
N ASP A 501 -48.44 -16.06 -22.35
CA ASP A 501 -49.12 -17.10 -21.58
C ASP A 501 -48.52 -18.51 -21.78
N ALA A 502 -47.62 -18.69 -22.76
CA ALA A 502 -46.96 -19.97 -23.02
C ALA A 502 -45.85 -20.28 -22.01
N ILE A 503 -45.37 -19.27 -21.28
CA ILE A 503 -44.37 -19.41 -20.23
C ILE A 503 -45.08 -19.77 -18.91
N PRO A 504 -44.81 -20.94 -18.31
CA PRO A 504 -45.44 -21.31 -17.05
C PRO A 504 -45.13 -20.29 -15.94
N LYS A 505 -46.16 -19.76 -15.28
CA LYS A 505 -45.99 -18.73 -14.23
C LYS A 505 -45.14 -19.22 -13.07
N ASP A 506 -45.27 -20.49 -12.70
CA ASP A 506 -44.46 -21.13 -11.66
C ASP A 506 -42.98 -21.19 -12.05
N LEU A 507 -42.66 -21.41 -13.33
CA LEU A 507 -41.29 -21.37 -13.83
C LEU A 507 -40.75 -19.94 -13.87
N ARG A 508 -41.55 -18.97 -14.33
CA ARG A 508 -41.20 -17.54 -14.32
C ARG A 508 -40.88 -17.06 -12.90
N ASP A 509 -41.79 -17.29 -11.95
CA ASP A 509 -41.63 -16.89 -10.55
C ASP A 509 -40.42 -17.54 -9.87
N ARG A 510 -40.08 -18.77 -10.28
CA ARG A 510 -38.88 -19.49 -9.81
C ARG A 510 -37.59 -18.89 -10.37
N ILE A 511 -37.54 -18.63 -11.67
CA ILE A 511 -36.38 -18.05 -12.36
C ILE A 511 -36.11 -16.64 -11.85
N GLU A 512 -37.14 -15.78 -11.85
CA GLU A 512 -37.06 -14.42 -11.30
C GLU A 512 -36.73 -14.45 -9.81
N GLY A 513 -37.26 -15.44 -9.09
CA GLY A 513 -37.01 -15.59 -7.67
C GLY A 513 -35.62 -16.12 -7.30
N ALA A 514 -34.95 -16.81 -8.21
CA ALA A 514 -33.55 -17.15 -8.11
C ALA A 514 -32.64 -15.99 -8.55
N GLY A 515 -33.23 -14.90 -9.08
CA GLY A 515 -32.51 -13.77 -9.62
C GLY A 515 -31.85 -13.99 -10.96
N SER A 516 -32.32 -15.00 -11.64
CA SER A 516 -31.91 -15.28 -12.98
C SER A 516 -32.74 -14.44 -13.97
N THR A 517 -32.09 -13.99 -15.02
CA THR A 517 -32.73 -13.41 -16.20
C THR A 517 -33.36 -14.52 -17.03
N LEU A 518 -34.65 -14.38 -17.28
CA LEU A 518 -35.40 -15.24 -18.19
C LEU A 518 -35.19 -14.79 -19.64
N VAL A 519 -34.68 -15.68 -20.48
CA VAL A 519 -34.59 -15.47 -21.93
C VAL A 519 -35.42 -16.53 -22.64
N ALA A 520 -36.51 -16.11 -23.27
CA ALA A 520 -37.38 -16.96 -24.04
C ALA A 520 -36.82 -17.15 -25.46
N VAL A 521 -36.94 -18.37 -25.98
CA VAL A 521 -36.56 -18.72 -27.35
C VAL A 521 -37.77 -19.38 -28.01
N GLY A 522 -38.09 -18.95 -29.23
CA GLY A 522 -39.26 -19.44 -29.94
C GLY A 522 -39.15 -19.28 -31.45
N ASP A 523 -40.22 -19.70 -32.11
CA ASP A 523 -40.44 -19.54 -33.54
C ASP A 523 -41.84 -18.93 -33.79
N ASP A 524 -42.28 -18.93 -35.04
CA ASP A 524 -43.60 -18.44 -35.45
C ASP A 524 -44.77 -19.27 -34.85
N THR A 525 -44.50 -20.47 -34.32
CA THR A 525 -45.51 -21.40 -33.80
C THR A 525 -45.63 -21.38 -32.28
N GLY A 526 -44.62 -20.90 -31.57
CA GLY A 526 -44.66 -20.74 -30.11
C GLY A 526 -43.29 -20.60 -29.44
N VAL A 527 -43.30 -20.60 -28.11
CA VAL A 527 -42.09 -20.64 -27.29
C VAL A 527 -41.56 -22.08 -27.25
N THR A 528 -40.36 -22.27 -27.77
CA THR A 528 -39.64 -23.55 -27.79
C THR A 528 -39.04 -23.86 -26.42
N GLY A 529 -38.65 -22.83 -25.68
CA GLY A 529 -38.23 -22.97 -24.29
C GLY A 529 -37.58 -21.72 -23.74
N ILE A 530 -36.97 -21.87 -22.57
CA ILE A 530 -36.45 -20.77 -21.77
C ILE A 530 -35.01 -21.09 -21.37
N LEU A 531 -34.14 -20.09 -21.52
CA LEU A 531 -32.81 -20.07 -20.94
C LEU A 531 -32.84 -19.25 -19.66
N GLU A 532 -32.33 -19.85 -18.60
CA GLU A 532 -32.12 -19.20 -17.33
C GLU A 532 -30.67 -18.72 -17.27
N LEU A 533 -30.46 -17.40 -17.32
CA LEU A 533 -29.13 -16.80 -17.20
C LEU A 533 -28.98 -16.13 -15.85
N ARG A 534 -27.81 -16.24 -15.22
CA ARG A 534 -27.51 -15.51 -13.99
C ARG A 534 -26.05 -15.06 -13.99
N ASP A 535 -25.73 -14.09 -13.15
CA ASP A 535 -24.34 -13.74 -12.92
C ASP A 535 -23.65 -14.83 -12.10
N ARG A 536 -22.48 -15.29 -12.57
CA ARG A 536 -21.76 -16.40 -11.94
C ARG A 536 -21.18 -15.96 -10.60
N ILE A 537 -21.53 -16.67 -9.52
CA ILE A 537 -20.93 -16.45 -8.20
C ILE A 537 -19.47 -16.90 -8.23
N ARG A 538 -18.59 -16.13 -7.59
CA ARG A 538 -17.18 -16.48 -7.45
C ARG A 538 -17.03 -17.79 -6.65
N PRO A 539 -16.34 -18.82 -7.19
CA PRO A 539 -16.24 -20.14 -6.54
C PRO A 539 -15.63 -20.10 -5.12
N ASP A 540 -14.76 -19.12 -4.89
CA ASP A 540 -14.01 -18.89 -3.65
C ASP A 540 -14.71 -17.93 -2.68
N ALA A 541 -15.77 -17.23 -3.09
CA ALA A 541 -16.46 -16.22 -2.27
C ALA A 541 -16.90 -16.78 -0.90
N LYS A 542 -17.48 -17.98 -0.88
CA LYS A 542 -17.90 -18.64 0.37
C LYS A 542 -16.74 -18.90 1.31
N GLY A 543 -15.60 -19.35 0.77
CA GLY A 543 -14.38 -19.58 1.54
C GLY A 543 -13.80 -18.28 2.09
N ILE A 544 -13.87 -17.21 1.30
CA ILE A 544 -13.38 -15.88 1.69
C ILE A 544 -14.24 -15.28 2.80
N VAL A 545 -15.57 -15.31 2.67
CA VAL A 545 -16.49 -14.82 3.71
C VAL A 545 -16.25 -15.54 5.04
N ALA A 546 -16.10 -16.87 5.01
CA ALA A 546 -15.76 -17.63 6.21
C ALA A 546 -14.40 -17.24 6.81
N GLN A 547 -13.39 -16.95 5.97
CA GLN A 547 -12.10 -16.45 6.45
C GLN A 547 -12.20 -15.05 7.07
N LEU A 548 -13.00 -14.16 6.51
CA LEU A 548 -13.22 -12.81 7.04
C LEU A 548 -13.89 -12.88 8.43
N HIS A 549 -14.90 -13.73 8.59
CA HIS A 549 -15.51 -14.01 9.91
C HIS A 549 -14.52 -14.64 10.89
N ALA A 550 -13.68 -15.58 10.45
CA ALA A 550 -12.63 -16.17 11.30
C ALA A 550 -11.57 -15.14 11.71
N GLN A 551 -11.36 -14.13 10.86
CA GLN A 551 -10.59 -12.94 11.17
C GLN A 551 -11.43 -11.90 11.92
N GLY A 552 -12.61 -12.19 12.46
CA GLY A 552 -13.31 -11.27 13.36
C GLY A 552 -13.95 -10.03 12.70
N VAL A 553 -14.14 -10.04 11.38
CA VAL A 553 -15.18 -9.20 10.77
C VAL A 553 -16.52 -9.72 11.28
N LYS A 554 -17.30 -8.89 11.96
CA LYS A 554 -18.52 -9.31 12.66
C LYS A 554 -19.73 -9.37 11.75
N THR A 555 -19.81 -8.44 10.81
CA THR A 555 -20.97 -8.24 9.94
C THR A 555 -20.49 -8.04 8.51
N ILE A 556 -20.95 -8.88 7.60
CA ILE A 556 -20.75 -8.73 6.17
C ILE A 556 -22.11 -8.43 5.54
N VAL A 557 -22.19 -7.30 4.84
CA VAL A 557 -23.43 -6.77 4.26
C VAL A 557 -23.30 -6.76 2.75
N MET A 558 -24.27 -7.34 2.05
CA MET A 558 -24.37 -7.20 0.60
C MET A 558 -25.27 -6.03 0.23
N LEU A 559 -24.77 -5.13 -0.61
CA LEU A 559 -25.52 -4.03 -1.19
C LEU A 559 -25.80 -4.35 -2.66
N THR A 560 -27.05 -4.28 -3.09
CA THR A 560 -27.40 -4.56 -4.49
C THR A 560 -28.68 -3.86 -4.94
N GLY A 561 -28.76 -3.54 -6.23
CA GLY A 561 -29.98 -3.08 -6.88
C GLY A 561 -30.92 -4.20 -7.31
N ASP A 562 -30.50 -5.46 -7.17
CA ASP A 562 -31.33 -6.63 -7.46
C ASP A 562 -32.50 -6.75 -6.48
N ASN A 563 -33.53 -7.52 -6.88
CA ASN A 563 -34.66 -7.81 -6.01
C ASN A 563 -34.23 -8.58 -4.74
N GLU A 564 -35.04 -8.47 -3.69
CA GLU A 564 -34.73 -9.06 -2.38
C GLU A 564 -34.56 -10.58 -2.41
N ARG A 565 -35.34 -11.29 -3.24
CA ARG A 565 -35.32 -12.75 -3.30
C ARG A 565 -34.01 -13.26 -3.90
N THR A 566 -33.57 -12.66 -5.00
CA THR A 566 -32.26 -12.88 -5.62
C THR A 566 -31.12 -12.68 -4.64
N ALA A 567 -31.14 -11.52 -3.98
CA ALA A 567 -30.07 -11.10 -3.11
C ALA A 567 -29.95 -12.05 -1.90
N ARG A 568 -31.07 -12.46 -1.32
CA ARG A 568 -31.08 -13.47 -0.24
C ARG A 568 -30.58 -14.84 -0.68
N ALA A 569 -30.86 -15.26 -1.92
CA ALA A 569 -30.37 -16.54 -2.45
C ALA A 569 -28.83 -16.54 -2.57
N VAL A 570 -28.26 -15.48 -3.16
CA VAL A 570 -26.80 -15.30 -3.28
C VAL A 570 -26.15 -15.21 -1.89
N ALA A 571 -26.73 -14.44 -0.98
CA ALA A 571 -26.25 -14.31 0.38
C ALA A 571 -26.24 -15.63 1.15
N ALA A 572 -27.27 -16.46 0.99
CA ALA A 572 -27.34 -17.78 1.63
C ALA A 572 -26.30 -18.76 1.08
N GLU A 573 -25.99 -18.70 -0.22
CA GLU A 573 -24.98 -19.55 -0.85
C GLU A 573 -23.56 -19.21 -0.37
N VAL A 574 -23.26 -17.91 -0.28
CA VAL A 574 -21.95 -17.37 0.09
C VAL A 574 -21.74 -17.27 1.61
N GLY A 575 -22.81 -17.12 2.40
CA GLY A 575 -22.77 -16.98 3.86
C GLY A 575 -22.73 -15.53 4.36
N ILE A 576 -23.41 -14.61 3.68
CA ILE A 576 -23.48 -13.19 4.03
C ILE A 576 -24.53 -12.95 5.13
N ASP A 577 -24.24 -12.06 6.09
CA ASP A 577 -25.05 -11.85 7.30
C ASP A 577 -26.29 -10.97 7.05
N GLU A 578 -26.12 -9.88 6.31
CA GLU A 578 -27.17 -8.89 6.03
C GLU A 578 -27.24 -8.58 4.53
N VAL A 579 -28.47 -8.38 4.04
CA VAL A 579 -28.73 -8.06 2.64
C VAL A 579 -29.55 -6.79 2.57
N ARG A 580 -29.07 -5.81 1.80
CA ARG A 580 -29.83 -4.62 1.41
C ARG A 580 -29.98 -4.62 -0.10
N ALA A 581 -31.19 -4.94 -0.52
CA ALA A 581 -31.58 -5.15 -1.91
C ALA A 581 -32.42 -3.97 -2.43
N GLU A 582 -32.66 -3.94 -3.74
CA GLU A 582 -33.47 -2.92 -4.42
C GLU A 582 -32.96 -1.49 -4.22
N LEU A 583 -31.65 -1.34 -3.98
CA LEU A 583 -31.02 -0.05 -3.71
C LEU A 583 -30.76 0.73 -4.99
N LEU A 584 -31.17 2.01 -5.00
CA LEU A 584 -30.65 3.00 -5.93
C LEU A 584 -29.24 3.45 -5.50
N PRO A 585 -28.45 4.12 -6.35
CA PRO A 585 -27.13 4.61 -5.98
C PRO A 585 -27.12 5.49 -4.71
N GLU A 586 -28.14 6.33 -4.51
CA GLU A 586 -28.28 7.17 -3.31
C GLU A 586 -28.63 6.34 -2.05
N ASP A 587 -29.37 5.25 -2.22
CA ASP A 587 -29.72 4.34 -1.13
C ASP A 587 -28.50 3.56 -0.66
N LYS A 588 -27.58 3.20 -1.58
CA LYS A 588 -26.28 2.61 -1.20
C LYS A 588 -25.46 3.55 -0.31
N VAL A 589 -25.47 4.86 -0.58
CA VAL A 589 -24.77 5.86 0.23
C VAL A 589 -25.37 5.90 1.64
N THR A 590 -26.69 6.02 1.74
CA THR A 590 -27.42 6.04 3.02
C THR A 590 -27.17 4.75 3.80
N ALA A 591 -27.15 3.61 3.11
CA ALA A 591 -26.92 2.32 3.74
C ALA A 591 -25.53 2.23 4.39
N ILE A 592 -24.50 2.78 3.74
CA ILE A 592 -23.14 2.87 4.30
C ILE A 592 -23.09 3.84 5.49
N GLU A 593 -23.77 4.98 5.41
CA GLU A 593 -23.82 5.96 6.51
C GLU A 593 -24.41 5.33 7.79
N GLU A 594 -25.49 4.55 7.68
CA GLU A 594 -26.06 3.78 8.80
C GLU A 594 -25.07 2.74 9.38
N LEU A 595 -24.30 2.07 8.51
CA LEU A 595 -23.28 1.12 8.95
C LEU A 595 -22.15 1.83 9.71
N VAL A 596 -21.74 3.00 9.23
CA VAL A 596 -20.70 3.84 9.85
C VAL A 596 -21.14 4.35 11.22
N GLU A 597 -22.42 4.63 11.42
CA GLU A 597 -22.96 5.02 12.73
C GLU A 597 -23.02 3.85 13.73
N THR A 598 -23.22 2.62 13.25
CA THR A 598 -23.45 1.44 14.09
C THR A 598 -22.20 0.62 14.39
N HIS A 599 -21.15 0.75 13.57
CA HIS A 599 -19.93 -0.05 13.66
C HIS A 599 -18.67 0.83 13.74
N ASP A 600 -17.69 0.39 14.54
CA ASP A 600 -16.46 1.14 14.81
C ASP A 600 -15.58 1.37 13.55
N MET A 601 -15.60 0.42 12.61
CA MET A 601 -14.82 0.48 11.39
C MET A 601 -15.54 -0.26 10.27
N VAL A 602 -15.90 0.47 9.22
CA VAL A 602 -16.68 -0.01 8.06
C VAL A 602 -15.86 0.14 6.80
N ALA A 603 -15.71 -0.95 6.08
CA ALA A 603 -15.09 -0.96 4.76
C ALA A 603 -16.14 -1.21 3.68
N MET A 604 -15.97 -0.63 2.50
CA MET A 604 -16.76 -0.95 1.32
C MET A 604 -15.88 -1.52 0.22
N ILE A 605 -16.29 -2.65 -0.36
CA ILE A 605 -15.67 -3.24 -1.56
C ILE A 605 -16.60 -3.02 -2.76
N GLY A 606 -16.04 -2.57 -3.87
CA GLY A 606 -16.76 -2.44 -5.14
C GLY A 606 -15.82 -2.33 -6.35
N ASP A 607 -16.42 -2.12 -7.52
CA ASP A 607 -15.70 -1.92 -8.79
C ASP A 607 -15.12 -0.50 -8.93
N GLY A 608 -15.47 0.42 -8.02
CA GLY A 608 -14.99 1.81 -8.01
C GLY A 608 -15.53 2.71 -9.13
N VAL A 609 -16.44 2.22 -9.97
CA VAL A 609 -17.09 2.96 -11.06
C VAL A 609 -18.53 3.32 -10.67
N ASN A 610 -19.34 2.30 -10.36
CA ASN A 610 -20.76 2.49 -10.04
C ASN A 610 -20.97 2.87 -8.58
N ASP A 611 -20.04 2.44 -7.72
CA ASP A 611 -20.17 2.53 -6.27
C ASP A 611 -19.33 3.64 -5.63
N ALA A 612 -18.66 4.46 -6.44
CA ALA A 612 -17.77 5.51 -5.97
C ALA A 612 -18.38 6.44 -4.90
N PRO A 613 -19.65 6.90 -5.02
CA PRO A 613 -20.27 7.73 -3.99
C PRO A 613 -20.44 7.02 -2.64
N ALA A 614 -20.81 5.73 -2.66
CA ALA A 614 -21.00 4.94 -1.45
C ALA A 614 -19.65 4.56 -0.83
N MET A 615 -18.66 4.26 -1.65
CA MET A 615 -17.28 3.99 -1.23
C MET A 615 -16.68 5.17 -0.46
N ALA A 616 -16.94 6.40 -0.93
CA ALA A 616 -16.44 7.61 -0.29
C ALA A 616 -17.05 7.89 1.12
N ARG A 617 -18.15 7.23 1.50
CA ARG A 617 -18.74 7.35 2.84
C ARG A 617 -18.22 6.34 3.84
N ALA A 618 -17.66 5.23 3.38
CA ALA A 618 -17.07 4.24 4.27
C ALA A 618 -15.85 4.83 4.99
N HIS A 619 -15.41 4.21 6.09
CA HIS A 619 -14.18 4.63 6.75
C HIS A 619 -12.95 4.43 5.85
N TYR A 620 -13.00 3.40 5.02
CA TYR A 620 -12.08 3.23 3.89
C TYR A 620 -12.72 2.38 2.79
N ALA A 621 -12.29 2.61 1.56
CA ALA A 621 -12.80 1.91 0.39
C ALA A 621 -11.76 0.98 -0.27
N ILE A 622 -12.21 -0.18 -0.72
CA ILE A 622 -11.42 -1.17 -1.48
C ILE A 622 -12.00 -1.28 -2.89
N ALA A 623 -11.21 -0.94 -3.91
CA ALA A 623 -11.56 -1.25 -5.30
C ALA A 623 -10.96 -2.60 -5.72
N MET A 624 -11.72 -3.39 -6.48
CA MET A 624 -11.20 -4.59 -7.17
C MET A 624 -10.89 -4.30 -8.64
N GLY A 625 -10.03 -5.13 -9.26
CA GLY A 625 -9.80 -5.05 -10.71
C GLY A 625 -9.18 -3.74 -11.19
N ALA A 626 -8.45 -3.05 -10.33
CA ALA A 626 -8.12 -1.63 -10.54
C ALA A 626 -7.21 -1.38 -11.76
N VAL A 627 -6.48 -2.39 -12.24
CA VAL A 627 -5.62 -2.28 -13.43
C VAL A 627 -6.38 -1.81 -14.68
N GLY A 628 -7.66 -2.19 -14.82
CA GLY A 628 -8.48 -1.84 -15.98
C GLY A 628 -9.40 -0.62 -15.78
N SER A 629 -9.42 0.00 -14.60
CA SER A 629 -10.36 1.08 -14.28
C SER A 629 -9.65 2.26 -13.60
N ASP A 630 -9.41 3.30 -14.39
CA ASP A 630 -8.82 4.56 -13.91
C ASP A 630 -9.68 5.20 -12.81
N ALA A 631 -11.01 5.12 -12.93
CA ALA A 631 -11.94 5.63 -11.93
C ALA A 631 -11.84 4.87 -10.61
N ALA A 632 -11.68 3.53 -10.66
CA ALA A 632 -11.54 2.70 -9.46
C ALA A 632 -10.23 2.98 -8.71
N ILE A 633 -9.14 3.17 -9.47
CA ILE A 633 -7.85 3.60 -8.92
C ILE A 633 -7.99 4.95 -8.22
N GLU A 634 -8.75 5.91 -8.75
CA GLU A 634 -8.87 7.25 -8.16
C GLU A 634 -9.79 7.31 -6.93
N THR A 635 -10.88 6.55 -6.93
CA THR A 635 -11.92 6.62 -5.89
C THR A 635 -11.59 5.81 -4.63
N ALA A 636 -10.82 4.72 -4.75
CA ALA A 636 -10.55 3.84 -3.61
C ALA A 636 -9.35 4.28 -2.75
N ASP A 637 -9.40 3.99 -1.45
CA ASP A 637 -8.23 4.19 -0.56
C ASP A 637 -7.23 3.04 -0.69
N ILE A 638 -7.74 1.85 -1.00
CA ILE A 638 -7.00 0.63 -1.25
C ILE A 638 -7.45 0.05 -2.59
N ALA A 639 -6.53 -0.27 -3.48
CA ALA A 639 -6.83 -0.86 -4.78
C ALA A 639 -6.20 -2.26 -4.88
N LEU A 640 -7.02 -3.26 -5.21
CA LEU A 640 -6.57 -4.59 -5.57
C LEU A 640 -6.26 -4.58 -7.07
N MET A 641 -5.04 -4.99 -7.43
CA MET A 641 -4.58 -4.99 -8.81
C MET A 641 -5.21 -6.12 -9.65
N THR A 642 -5.82 -7.08 -8.98
CA THR A 642 -6.54 -8.20 -9.59
C THR A 642 -7.97 -8.23 -9.11
N ASP A 643 -8.81 -9.00 -9.81
CA ASP A 643 -10.17 -9.35 -9.37
C ASP A 643 -10.19 -10.48 -8.34
N ASP A 644 -9.10 -10.64 -7.56
CA ASP A 644 -9.00 -11.66 -6.52
C ASP A 644 -9.49 -11.11 -5.17
N LEU A 645 -10.72 -11.48 -4.83
CA LEU A 645 -11.33 -11.15 -3.54
C LEU A 645 -10.57 -11.79 -2.35
N GLY A 646 -9.77 -12.84 -2.59
CA GLY A 646 -8.90 -13.48 -1.60
C GLY A 646 -7.80 -12.57 -1.04
N LYS A 647 -7.48 -11.46 -1.71
CA LYS A 647 -6.57 -10.44 -1.20
C LYS A 647 -7.15 -9.66 -0.01
N VAL A 648 -8.47 -9.64 0.18
CA VAL A 648 -9.11 -8.91 1.30
C VAL A 648 -8.80 -9.56 2.66
N PRO A 649 -9.00 -10.87 2.88
CA PRO A 649 -8.50 -11.55 4.08
C PRO A 649 -6.99 -11.39 4.30
N TRP A 650 -6.20 -11.42 3.23
CA TRP A 650 -4.76 -11.20 3.32
C TRP A 650 -4.44 -9.79 3.83
N LEU A 651 -5.11 -8.76 3.30
CA LEU A 651 -4.95 -7.36 3.68
C LEU A 651 -5.28 -7.13 5.16
N ILE A 652 -6.40 -7.68 5.64
CA ILE A 652 -6.79 -7.58 7.06
C ILE A 652 -5.75 -8.27 7.95
N GLY A 653 -5.31 -9.48 7.57
CA GLY A 653 -4.25 -10.21 8.28
C GLY A 653 -2.92 -9.44 8.32
N HIS A 654 -2.52 -8.85 7.19
CA HIS A 654 -1.30 -8.06 7.06
C HIS A 654 -1.35 -6.77 7.89
N SER A 655 -2.47 -6.06 7.86
CA SER A 655 -2.70 -4.88 8.69
C SER A 655 -2.58 -5.21 10.19
N ARG A 656 -3.20 -6.30 10.65
CA ARG A 656 -3.09 -6.73 12.06
C ARG A 656 -1.69 -7.14 12.47
N ARG A 657 -0.99 -7.86 11.61
CA ARG A 657 0.42 -8.22 11.83
C ARG A 657 1.28 -6.95 11.96
N THR A 658 1.04 -5.97 11.11
CA THR A 658 1.72 -4.66 11.15
C THR A 658 1.44 -3.95 12.46
N MET A 659 0.17 -3.87 12.89
CA MET A 659 -0.19 -3.27 14.18
C MET A 659 0.39 -4.03 15.38
N SER A 660 0.45 -5.36 15.32
CA SER A 660 1.09 -6.17 16.37
C SER A 660 2.58 -5.85 16.50
N ILE A 661 3.30 -5.70 15.37
CA ILE A 661 4.72 -5.34 15.38
C ILE A 661 4.92 -3.92 15.93
N ILE A 662 4.08 -2.97 15.54
CA ILE A 662 4.12 -1.60 16.08
C ILE A 662 3.90 -1.61 17.60
N HIS A 663 2.88 -2.30 18.10
CA HIS A 663 2.62 -2.39 19.54
C HIS A 663 3.77 -3.09 20.31
N GLN A 664 4.37 -4.14 19.75
CA GLN A 664 5.55 -4.77 20.33
C GLN A 664 6.72 -3.78 20.43
N ASN A 665 6.99 -3.04 19.36
CA ASN A 665 8.07 -2.07 19.32
C ASN A 665 7.85 -0.90 20.30
N ILE A 666 6.62 -0.40 20.39
CA ILE A 666 6.22 0.60 21.38
C ILE A 666 6.44 0.05 22.80
N GLY A 667 5.96 -1.17 23.05
CA GLY A 667 6.10 -1.85 24.35
C GLY A 667 7.56 -2.02 24.77
N ILE A 668 8.42 -2.53 23.88
CA ILE A 668 9.86 -2.67 24.13
C ILE A 668 10.51 -1.30 24.38
N SER A 669 10.18 -0.30 23.57
CA SER A 669 10.74 1.05 23.70
C SER A 669 10.38 1.73 25.02
N LEU A 670 9.14 1.55 25.50
CA LEU A 670 8.70 2.12 26.77
C LEU A 670 9.23 1.31 27.97
N ALA A 671 9.25 -0.02 27.86
CA ALA A 671 9.76 -0.90 28.91
C ALA A 671 11.24 -0.63 29.20
N THR A 672 12.09 -0.54 28.18
CA THR A 672 13.51 -0.26 28.36
C THR A 672 13.74 1.10 29.02
N LYS A 673 13.01 2.15 28.60
CA LYS A 673 13.11 3.46 29.26
C LYS A 673 12.69 3.42 30.71
N GLY A 674 11.60 2.72 31.03
CA GLY A 674 11.15 2.53 32.41
C GLY A 674 12.22 1.87 33.28
N VAL A 675 12.87 0.81 32.78
CA VAL A 675 13.97 0.14 33.48
C VAL A 675 15.14 1.10 33.74
N PHE A 676 15.56 1.86 32.74
CA PHE A 676 16.68 2.80 32.88
C PHE A 676 16.37 3.98 33.79
N VAL A 677 15.16 4.54 33.75
CA VAL A 677 14.73 5.60 34.68
C VAL A 677 14.78 5.11 36.14
N VAL A 678 14.33 3.87 36.38
CA VAL A 678 14.44 3.26 37.72
C VAL A 678 15.90 3.03 38.10
N ALA A 679 16.74 2.54 37.18
CA ALA A 679 18.17 2.35 37.43
C ALA A 679 18.91 3.68 37.74
N THR A 680 18.55 4.78 37.09
CA THR A 680 19.08 6.12 37.40
C THR A 680 18.67 6.57 38.81
N ALA A 681 17.44 6.29 39.25
CA ALA A 681 17.01 6.60 40.61
C ALA A 681 17.82 5.85 41.68
N PHE A 682 18.35 4.67 41.37
CA PHE A 682 19.24 3.89 42.24
C PHE A 682 20.74 4.19 42.02
N GLY A 683 21.10 5.11 41.12
CA GLY A 683 22.49 5.48 40.83
C GLY A 683 23.30 4.40 40.10
N VAL A 684 22.64 3.46 39.42
CA VAL A 684 23.28 2.33 38.72
C VAL A 684 23.41 2.59 37.21
N ALA A 685 22.74 3.64 36.70
CA ALA A 685 22.76 3.97 35.27
C ALA A 685 23.87 4.97 34.93
N SER A 686 24.61 4.70 33.84
CA SER A 686 25.57 5.63 33.22
C SER A 686 25.00 6.29 31.97
N MET A 687 25.57 7.42 31.56
CA MET A 687 25.13 8.16 30.36
C MET A 687 25.38 7.34 29.08
N TRP A 688 26.52 6.66 29.00
CA TRP A 688 26.83 5.80 27.85
C TRP A 688 25.94 4.55 27.82
N GLY A 689 25.62 3.97 28.98
CA GLY A 689 24.75 2.79 29.07
C GLY A 689 23.34 3.09 28.59
N ALA A 690 22.84 4.28 28.95
CA ALA A 690 21.57 4.80 28.48
C ALA A 690 21.52 4.96 26.94
N ILE A 691 22.52 5.61 26.34
CA ILE A 691 22.54 5.81 24.88
C ILE A 691 22.68 4.48 24.14
N ALA A 692 23.53 3.56 24.65
CA ALA A 692 23.73 2.25 24.06
C ALA A 692 22.45 1.40 24.09
N ALA A 693 21.70 1.47 25.19
CA ALA A 693 20.42 0.80 25.30
C ALA A 693 19.37 1.38 24.34
N ASP A 694 19.25 2.70 24.24
CA ASP A 694 18.27 3.34 23.35
C ASP A 694 18.58 3.07 21.86
N VAL A 695 19.85 3.16 21.46
CA VAL A 695 20.30 2.81 20.10
C VAL A 695 20.10 1.32 19.83
N GLY A 696 20.43 0.45 20.79
CA GLY A 696 20.23 -0.99 20.68
C GLY A 696 18.75 -1.35 20.51
N VAL A 697 17.86 -0.70 21.27
CA VAL A 697 16.42 -0.87 21.11
C VAL A 697 15.95 -0.32 19.77
N SER A 698 16.45 0.84 19.33
CA SER A 698 16.15 1.42 18.01
C SER A 698 16.48 0.42 16.88
N LEU A 699 17.67 -0.19 16.92
CA LEU A 699 18.07 -1.24 15.98
C LEU A 699 17.15 -2.46 16.03
N LEU A 700 16.78 -2.89 17.24
CA LEU A 700 15.89 -4.05 17.43
C LEU A 700 14.50 -3.79 16.85
N VAL A 701 13.90 -2.61 17.11
CA VAL A 701 12.57 -2.28 16.59
C VAL A 701 12.57 -2.10 15.08
N VAL A 702 13.64 -1.55 14.50
CA VAL A 702 13.83 -1.47 13.04
C VAL A 702 13.97 -2.86 12.43
N ALA A 703 14.79 -3.73 13.01
CA ALA A 703 14.92 -5.12 12.54
C ALA A 703 13.58 -5.88 12.63
N ASN A 704 12.82 -5.67 13.71
CA ASN A 704 11.49 -6.27 13.87
C ASN A 704 10.49 -5.73 12.84
N ALA A 705 10.52 -4.42 12.54
CA ALA A 705 9.71 -3.81 11.49
C ALA A 705 10.03 -4.37 10.09
N LEU A 706 11.31 -4.56 9.76
CA LEU A 706 11.75 -5.10 8.47
C LEU A 706 11.29 -6.55 8.23
N ARG A 707 10.90 -7.30 9.27
CA ARG A 707 10.29 -8.64 9.10
C ARG A 707 8.97 -8.62 8.33
N LEU A 708 8.32 -7.45 8.20
CA LEU A 708 7.13 -7.27 7.36
C LEU A 708 7.43 -7.43 5.87
N LEU A 709 8.67 -7.19 5.43
CA LEU A 709 9.07 -7.35 4.02
C LEU A 709 9.12 -8.81 3.55
N ASN A 710 9.23 -9.75 4.49
CA ASN A 710 9.34 -11.18 4.23
C ASN A 710 8.00 -11.91 4.45
N SER A 711 6.86 -11.24 4.21
CA SER A 711 5.56 -11.92 4.27
C SER A 711 5.51 -12.99 3.16
N GLN A 712 5.71 -14.24 3.56
CA GLN A 712 5.40 -15.39 2.73
C GLN A 712 3.95 -15.28 2.25
N GLU A 713 3.73 -15.50 0.95
CA GLU A 713 2.40 -15.76 0.41
C GLU A 713 1.69 -16.74 1.32
N ALA A 714 0.52 -16.34 1.82
CA ALA A 714 -0.37 -17.28 2.48
C ALA A 714 -0.66 -18.36 1.43
N LYS A 715 -0.21 -19.60 1.68
CA LYS A 715 -0.52 -20.75 0.84
C LYS A 715 -2.01 -20.71 0.54
N ALA A 716 -2.36 -20.61 -0.74
CA ALA A 716 -3.73 -20.78 -1.20
C ALA A 716 -4.32 -22.03 -0.53
N PRO A 717 -5.59 -21.99 -0.09
CA PRO A 717 -6.25 -23.21 0.39
C PRO A 717 -6.10 -24.28 -0.70
N PRO A 718 -5.85 -25.55 -0.35
CA PRO A 718 -5.65 -26.59 -1.35
C PRO A 718 -6.88 -26.61 -2.25
N SER A 719 -6.69 -26.24 -3.52
CA SER A 719 -7.69 -26.46 -4.54
C SER A 719 -7.93 -27.96 -4.58
N GLY A 720 -9.18 -28.37 -4.39
CA GLY A 720 -9.60 -29.74 -4.56
C GLY A 720 -9.37 -30.15 -6.01
N GLY A 721 -8.25 -30.80 -6.27
CA GLY A 721 -7.86 -31.33 -7.58
C GLY A 721 -6.45 -31.89 -7.47
N GLU A 722 -6.32 -33.20 -7.64
CA GLU A 722 -5.06 -33.93 -7.57
C GLU A 722 -4.05 -33.32 -8.56
N GLN A 723 -3.06 -32.56 -8.06
CA GLN A 723 -1.89 -32.21 -8.86
C GLN A 723 -1.07 -33.48 -9.05
N VAL A 724 -1.20 -34.09 -10.23
CA VAL A 724 -0.28 -35.13 -10.71
C VAL A 724 1.10 -34.48 -10.81
N GLY A 725 1.95 -34.76 -9.83
CA GLY A 725 3.20 -34.04 -9.61
C GLY A 725 4.23 -34.21 -10.73
N GLU A 726 5.02 -33.14 -10.93
CA GLU A 726 6.27 -33.07 -11.69
C GLU A 726 7.42 -33.91 -11.07
N GLY A 727 7.10 -35.08 -10.50
CA GLY A 727 8.07 -36.01 -9.90
C GLY A 727 8.71 -36.99 -10.88
N LEU A 728 8.31 -36.99 -12.16
CA LEU A 728 8.72 -38.03 -13.12
C LEU A 728 9.59 -37.56 -14.30
N ALA A 729 9.91 -36.26 -14.41
CA ALA A 729 10.69 -35.73 -15.54
C ALA A 729 12.21 -35.57 -15.28
N LYS A 730 12.76 -36.04 -14.15
CA LYS A 730 14.20 -35.92 -13.83
C LYS A 730 14.98 -37.25 -13.75
N GLY A 731 14.42 -38.35 -14.24
CA GLY A 731 15.02 -39.68 -14.10
C GLY A 731 15.66 -40.33 -15.33
N ALA A 732 15.56 -39.76 -16.55
CA ALA A 732 15.83 -40.54 -17.77
C ALA A 732 16.75 -39.91 -18.82
N LEU A 733 17.65 -38.98 -18.44
CA LEU A 733 18.73 -38.52 -19.33
C LEU A 733 20.09 -38.52 -18.63
N ALA A 734 20.49 -39.71 -18.20
CA ALA A 734 21.89 -40.03 -17.98
C ALA A 734 22.06 -41.55 -18.12
N HIS A 735 22.49 -42.01 -19.30
CA HIS A 735 23.47 -43.09 -19.51
C HIS A 735 23.43 -43.59 -20.97
N GLY A 736 24.58 -43.47 -21.65
CA GLY A 736 25.05 -44.49 -22.59
C GLY A 736 24.93 -44.21 -24.09
N HIS A 737 26.08 -43.82 -24.66
CA HIS A 737 26.53 -43.92 -26.07
C HIS A 737 25.97 -42.98 -27.13
#